data_AF-A0A956RNL4-F1
#
_entry.id   AF-A0A956RNL4-F1
#
_cell.length_a   1.000
_cell.length_b   1.000
_cell.length_c   1.000
_cell.angle_alpha   90.00
_cell.angle_beta   90.00
_cell.angle_gamma   90.00
#
_symmetry.space_group_name_H-M   'P 1'
#
loop_
_entity.id
_entity.type
_entity.pdbx_description
1 polymer ?
#
loop_
_entity_poly.entity_id
_entity_poly.type
_entity_poly.pdbx_seq_one_letter_code
_entity_poly.pdbx_strand_id
1 'polypeptide(L)'
;MMDRVEILVRRVRHAFSRSRWSGRFAGQESAALQHERPGIVLIQVDGLGETVLREALERGHLPFLSRLIQREGHQVLSLYSGLPSSTPGFQAELFFGERSAVPAFCYRDPELHRTLSLNDPAAAAAIEARLKAEGSGLLRGGSAWSNIFSGGAAEPHLCASTAEVRTARDVLSPRRWVALSLWHVWSFFRAFGTFLLVSILAAVDLFRGRFSFREFLRELRLVPLRVLVSVVMREIVVAGATIDLHRGLPVVQLNLLGYDEHAHRRGPKSRFALWSLRGIDKAIHRVWHAMRASRARDYQIWVYSDHGQEEVRSFAAAHHESVPRAVARVYDELTRTFHEETDGRPETILDPSRPSTIERSRWLGSKMLEKRLREAAPEPSSRGATRVTSRFGDIIVTHQGPTGAIYLPRQHSPEFLDRLGERLVRDGHIPMAVRRTEDGAGLAWSARGSHRLPQQAGALLGEDHPHLREVSQDLVGLAHHPGAGDILIFGWDREGPLSLQEERGSHGGPGPNETSAFVLVPPEAHAFAALPRVLRPSSLRSALLRVMGRWPGEGAEESAPEYRPPRLTRRGLAPSTSLRIMTYNVHGCRGTDGIYAPQRIARVIARERPDIICLQELDQERARSGGVDQVHQIAQRLQREYLFHVVSQLDDGNFGNAILSSLPIRLHRAGALPSAARAKNVFNLWPRGVLWAVVDVEGHPVQVLNTHLSILPAERHLQVEALLGPEWLRSPECHGAVVLAGDFNAGASSRTMTRLQEAITNAVPERLDGRALRTWTGSVPLRRLDHILISSSLAMTGVRAPRTAVSRVASDHVPLVVDVTVTFTDLPRVRTELTPARQSS
;
A
#
# COMPACT_ATOMS: atom_id res chain seq x y z
N MET A 1 -14.84 24.54 26.06
CA MET A 1 -13.71 25.32 26.62
C MET A 1 -12.39 24.56 26.48
N MET A 2 -12.34 23.29 26.92
CA MET A 2 -11.13 22.44 26.85
C MET A 2 -10.58 22.32 25.42
N ASP A 3 -11.46 22.20 24.44
CA ASP A 3 -11.29 22.24 22.99
C ASP A 3 -10.55 23.50 22.48
N ARG A 4 -10.86 24.70 23.01
CA ARG A 4 -10.05 25.91 22.73
C ARG A 4 -8.63 25.78 23.29
N VAL A 5 -8.47 25.15 24.46
CA VAL A 5 -7.17 24.88 25.09
C VAL A 5 -6.39 23.80 24.32
N GLU A 6 -7.03 22.74 23.82
CA GLU A 6 -6.35 21.72 23.02
C GLU A 6 -5.90 22.29 21.67
N ILE A 7 -6.76 23.06 20.98
CA ILE A 7 -6.38 23.77 19.76
C ILE A 7 -5.19 24.70 20.04
N LEU A 8 -5.16 25.40 21.17
CA LEU A 8 -4.03 26.26 21.58
C LEU A 8 -2.75 25.43 21.83
N VAL A 9 -2.81 24.37 22.62
CA VAL A 9 -1.65 23.48 22.90
C VAL A 9 -1.13 22.82 21.62
N ARG A 10 -2.01 22.41 20.71
CA ARG A 10 -1.64 21.90 19.38
C ARG A 10 -1.02 23.00 18.51
N ARG A 11 -1.56 24.23 18.51
CA ARG A 11 -0.95 25.39 17.80
C ARG A 11 0.44 25.71 18.34
N VAL A 12 0.65 25.72 19.65
CA VAL A 12 1.96 25.94 20.29
C VAL A 12 2.94 24.83 19.91
N ARG A 13 2.57 23.55 20.10
CA ARG A 13 3.42 22.41 19.69
C ARG A 13 3.75 22.42 18.18
N HIS A 14 2.83 22.89 17.33
CA HIS A 14 3.04 23.03 15.90
C HIS A 14 3.90 24.26 15.53
N ALA A 15 3.86 25.35 16.30
CA ALA A 15 4.75 26.50 16.12
C ALA A 15 6.22 26.14 16.41
N PHE A 16 6.45 25.28 17.41
CA PHE A 16 7.75 24.68 17.70
C PHE A 16 8.01 23.37 16.93
N SER A 17 7.21 23.03 15.91
CA SER A 17 7.45 21.81 15.11
C SER A 17 8.71 21.96 14.27
N ARG A 18 9.63 21.01 14.44
CA ARG A 18 10.88 20.88 13.66
C ARG A 18 10.63 20.97 12.15
N SER A 19 9.61 20.30 11.62
CA SER A 19 9.28 20.31 10.18
C SER A 19 8.95 21.71 9.64
N ARG A 20 8.29 22.55 10.44
CA ARG A 20 7.88 23.90 10.02
C ARG A 20 9.08 24.85 9.92
N TRP A 21 10.08 24.64 10.77
CA TRP A 21 11.37 25.34 10.65
C TRP A 21 12.17 24.83 9.44
N SER A 22 12.17 23.52 9.16
CA SER A 22 12.80 22.97 7.94
C SER A 22 12.24 23.59 6.66
N GLY A 23 10.90 23.70 6.53
CA GLY A 23 10.25 24.35 5.39
C GLY A 23 10.63 25.84 5.25
N ARG A 24 10.69 26.58 6.37
CA ARG A 24 11.15 27.97 6.37
C ARG A 24 12.62 28.13 5.96
N PHE A 25 13.52 27.25 6.42
CA PHE A 25 14.93 27.26 5.97
C PHE A 25 15.11 26.81 4.50
N ALA A 26 14.14 26.08 3.92
CA ALA A 26 14.11 25.79 2.49
C ALA A 26 13.68 26.99 1.63
N GLY A 27 13.04 28.01 2.22
CA GLY A 27 12.56 29.21 1.52
C GLY A 27 11.19 29.05 0.85
N GLN A 28 10.44 27.99 1.18
CA GLN A 28 9.07 27.78 0.69
C GLN A 28 8.07 28.09 1.80
N GLU A 29 7.41 29.25 1.75
CA GLU A 29 6.23 29.49 2.58
C GLU A 29 5.04 28.72 2.00
N SER A 30 4.61 27.69 2.72
CA SER A 30 3.44 26.89 2.35
C SER A 30 2.16 27.72 2.46
N ALA A 31 1.66 28.22 1.34
CA ALA A 31 0.29 28.72 1.21
C ALA A 31 -0.66 27.59 1.63
N ALA A 32 -1.31 27.76 2.79
CA ALA A 32 -2.00 26.67 3.49
C ALA A 32 -3.41 26.37 2.93
N LEU A 33 -3.52 26.27 1.61
CA LEU A 33 -4.73 25.83 0.93
C LEU A 33 -4.95 24.34 1.19
N GLN A 34 -6.04 24.02 1.89
CA GLN A 34 -6.42 22.65 2.18
C GLN A 34 -6.95 22.00 0.90
N HIS A 35 -6.30 20.94 0.45
CA HIS A 35 -6.73 20.23 -0.75
C HIS A 35 -7.79 19.19 -0.38
N GLU A 36 -8.97 19.30 -0.98
CA GLU A 36 -10.12 18.43 -0.68
C GLU A 36 -9.89 16.95 -1.05
N ARG A 37 -9.07 16.69 -2.08
CA ARG A 37 -8.73 15.32 -2.50
C ARG A 37 -7.67 14.72 -1.55
N PRO A 38 -7.88 13.50 -1.03
CA PRO A 38 -6.97 12.85 -0.10
C PRO A 38 -5.58 12.65 -0.71
N GLY A 39 -4.57 12.48 0.14
CA GLY A 39 -3.22 12.14 -0.29
C GLY A 39 -2.92 10.66 -0.10
N ILE A 40 -1.92 10.12 -0.80
CA ILE A 40 -1.40 8.78 -0.54
C ILE A 40 0.11 8.82 -0.29
N VAL A 41 0.54 8.16 0.78
CA VAL A 41 1.94 7.81 1.03
C VAL A 41 2.12 6.35 0.67
N LEU A 42 2.93 6.09 -0.35
CA LEU A 42 3.28 4.76 -0.82
C LEU A 42 4.68 4.43 -0.29
N ILE A 43 4.83 3.28 0.36
CA ILE A 43 6.11 2.81 0.88
C ILE A 43 6.38 1.39 0.40
N GLN A 44 7.38 1.23 -0.47
CA GLN A 44 7.96 -0.05 -0.83
C GLN A 44 8.99 -0.46 0.23
N VAL A 45 8.94 -1.73 0.65
CA VAL A 45 9.95 -2.39 1.49
C VAL A 45 10.65 -3.44 0.64
N ASP A 46 11.73 -3.00 -0.01
CA ASP A 46 12.45 -3.73 -1.05
C ASP A 46 12.76 -5.20 -0.65
N GLY A 47 12.35 -6.15 -1.51
CA GLY A 47 12.62 -7.58 -1.40
C GLY A 47 11.95 -8.36 -0.26
N LEU A 48 11.00 -7.79 0.49
CA LEU A 48 10.37 -8.45 1.65
C LEU A 48 9.14 -9.30 1.28
N GLY A 49 9.35 -10.60 1.10
CA GLY A 49 8.27 -11.56 0.83
C GLY A 49 7.29 -11.75 2.01
N GLU A 50 6.04 -12.10 1.70
CA GLU A 50 4.94 -12.19 2.67
C GLU A 50 5.23 -13.18 3.82
N THR A 51 5.81 -14.34 3.50
CA THR A 51 6.23 -15.36 4.48
C THR A 51 7.15 -14.76 5.55
N VAL A 52 8.14 -13.96 5.13
CA VAL A 52 9.12 -13.36 6.04
C VAL A 52 8.52 -12.16 6.78
N LEU A 53 7.61 -11.40 6.17
CA LEU A 53 6.83 -10.37 6.87
C LEU A 53 6.07 -10.99 8.05
N ARG A 54 5.34 -12.09 7.83
CA ARG A 54 4.53 -12.76 8.86
C ARG A 54 5.39 -13.28 10.01
N GLU A 55 6.47 -14.01 9.72
CA GLU A 55 7.46 -14.43 10.72
C GLU A 55 8.07 -13.22 11.49
N ALA A 56 8.32 -12.10 10.81
CA ALA A 56 8.90 -10.90 11.43
C ALA A 56 7.90 -10.11 12.29
N LEU A 57 6.60 -10.12 11.97
CA LEU A 57 5.53 -9.55 12.79
C LEU A 57 5.34 -10.37 14.07
N GLU A 58 5.27 -11.71 13.95
CA GLU A 58 5.12 -12.65 15.08
C GLU A 58 6.31 -12.59 16.05
N ARG A 59 7.54 -12.61 15.53
CA ARG A 59 8.78 -12.51 16.33
C ARG A 59 9.09 -11.07 16.79
N GLY A 60 8.17 -10.11 16.61
CA GLY A 60 8.32 -8.75 17.13
C GLY A 60 9.45 -7.92 16.49
N HIS A 61 9.85 -8.23 15.26
CA HIS A 61 10.84 -7.45 14.51
C HIS A 61 10.27 -6.16 13.89
N LEU A 62 8.94 -6.07 13.74
CA LEU A 62 8.24 -4.96 13.09
C LEU A 62 7.20 -4.29 14.02
N PRO A 63 7.62 -3.75 15.19
CA PRO A 63 6.72 -3.32 16.27
C PRO A 63 5.87 -2.08 15.95
N PHE A 64 6.16 -1.31 14.90
CA PHE A 64 5.25 -0.29 14.40
C PHE A 64 4.25 -0.84 13.38
N LEU A 65 4.65 -1.73 12.47
CA LEU A 65 3.68 -2.38 11.57
C LEU A 65 2.66 -3.23 12.35
N SER A 66 3.09 -4.01 13.35
CA SER A 66 2.18 -4.70 14.28
C SER A 66 1.22 -3.72 14.97
N ARG A 67 1.65 -2.48 15.25
CA ARG A 67 0.80 -1.42 15.85
C ARG A 67 -0.20 -0.85 14.84
N LEU A 68 0.17 -0.68 13.57
CA LEU A 68 -0.77 -0.27 12.51
C LEU A 68 -1.88 -1.31 12.32
N ILE A 69 -1.53 -2.59 12.31
CA ILE A 69 -2.48 -3.70 12.24
C ILE A 69 -3.40 -3.67 13.48
N GLN A 70 -2.83 -3.74 14.68
CA GLN A 70 -3.58 -3.91 15.93
C GLN A 70 -4.35 -2.67 16.42
N ARG A 71 -3.97 -1.44 16.01
CA ARG A 71 -4.57 -0.19 16.54
C ARG A 71 -5.14 0.75 15.48
N GLU A 72 -4.63 0.69 14.26
CA GLU A 72 -5.17 1.44 13.11
C GLU A 72 -5.92 0.53 12.12
N GLY A 73 -6.13 -0.75 12.46
CA GLY A 73 -6.94 -1.71 11.72
C GLY A 73 -6.41 -2.09 10.33
N HIS A 74 -5.12 -1.85 10.06
CA HIS A 74 -4.55 -2.13 8.74
C HIS A 74 -4.49 -3.63 8.46
N GLN A 75 -4.71 -4.05 7.21
CA GLN A 75 -4.81 -5.45 6.81
C GLN A 75 -3.69 -5.82 5.86
N VAL A 76 -2.99 -6.92 6.13
CA VAL A 76 -2.01 -7.52 5.22
C VAL A 76 -2.76 -8.37 4.21
N LEU A 77 -2.69 -7.99 2.93
CA LEU A 77 -3.23 -8.72 1.80
C LEU A 77 -2.08 -9.28 0.95
N SER A 78 -2.24 -10.50 0.48
CA SER A 78 -1.30 -11.14 -0.45
C SER A 78 -1.30 -10.42 -1.80
N LEU A 79 -0.11 -10.23 -2.35
CA LEU A 79 0.13 -9.50 -3.59
C LEU A 79 1.08 -10.33 -4.45
N TYR A 80 0.59 -10.84 -5.58
CA TYR A 80 1.45 -11.40 -6.60
C TYR A 80 2.34 -10.28 -7.17
N SER A 81 3.64 -10.53 -7.30
CA SER A 81 4.61 -9.53 -7.79
C SER A 81 4.61 -9.32 -9.31
N GLY A 82 4.07 -10.26 -10.09
CA GLY A 82 4.32 -10.34 -11.54
C GLY A 82 5.64 -11.04 -11.86
N LEU A 83 5.88 -11.37 -13.14
CA LEU A 83 7.22 -11.78 -13.59
C LEU A 83 7.85 -10.79 -14.59
N PRO A 84 9.18 -10.57 -14.53
CA PRO A 84 10.13 -11.15 -13.57
C PRO A 84 9.94 -10.53 -12.17
N SER A 85 10.00 -11.36 -11.12
CA SER A 85 9.67 -11.00 -9.73
C SER A 85 10.74 -10.08 -9.12
N SER A 86 10.71 -8.81 -9.55
CA SER A 86 11.80 -7.85 -9.42
C SER A 86 11.28 -6.42 -9.44
N THR A 87 11.97 -5.52 -8.74
CA THR A 87 11.63 -4.10 -8.65
C THR A 87 11.25 -3.42 -9.97
N PRO A 88 12.01 -3.54 -11.08
CA PRO A 88 11.63 -2.88 -12.33
C PRO A 88 10.39 -3.49 -12.98
N GLY A 89 10.21 -4.82 -12.97
CA GLY A 89 9.00 -5.47 -13.49
C GLY A 89 7.76 -5.03 -12.72
N PHE A 90 7.84 -5.06 -11.39
CA PHE A 90 6.77 -4.60 -10.50
C PHE A 90 6.47 -3.10 -10.65
N GLN A 91 7.50 -2.24 -10.76
CA GLN A 91 7.32 -0.80 -10.90
C GLN A 91 6.77 -0.39 -12.27
N ALA A 92 7.05 -1.14 -13.34
CA ALA A 92 6.39 -0.93 -14.63
C ALA A 92 4.86 -1.13 -14.49
N GLU A 93 4.44 -2.27 -13.94
CA GLU A 93 3.01 -2.60 -13.82
C GLU A 93 2.30 -1.74 -12.76
N LEU A 94 2.94 -1.40 -11.63
CA LEU A 94 2.34 -0.52 -10.61
C LEU A 94 2.24 0.94 -11.07
N PHE A 95 3.29 1.49 -11.69
CA PHE A 95 3.32 2.92 -12.01
C PHE A 95 2.67 3.23 -13.36
N PHE A 96 2.89 2.41 -14.39
CA PHE A 96 2.38 2.66 -15.74
C PHE A 96 1.20 1.76 -16.09
N GLY A 97 1.25 0.50 -15.67
CA GLY A 97 0.21 -0.51 -15.93
C GLY A 97 0.71 -1.69 -16.76
N GLU A 98 1.91 -1.57 -17.33
CA GLU A 98 2.44 -2.50 -18.32
C GLU A 98 3.02 -3.78 -17.69
N ARG A 99 2.73 -4.94 -18.28
CA ARG A 99 3.04 -6.26 -17.73
C ARG A 99 4.26 -6.86 -18.41
N SER A 100 5.16 -7.45 -17.61
CA SER A 100 6.37 -8.12 -18.12
C SER A 100 7.20 -7.22 -19.06
N ALA A 101 7.16 -5.89 -18.85
CA ALA A 101 7.82 -4.85 -19.65
C ALA A 101 9.36 -4.97 -19.74
N VAL A 102 9.94 -5.86 -18.94
CA VAL A 102 11.32 -6.33 -19.05
C VAL A 102 11.31 -7.86 -18.87
N PRO A 103 12.11 -8.63 -19.61
CA PRO A 103 12.08 -10.09 -19.57
C PRO A 103 12.88 -10.66 -18.37
N ALA A 104 13.90 -9.91 -17.94
CA ALA A 104 14.79 -10.20 -16.82
C ALA A 104 15.43 -8.88 -16.34
N PHE A 105 16.11 -8.88 -15.19
CA PHE A 105 16.84 -7.69 -14.73
C PHE A 105 17.98 -7.26 -15.69
N CYS A 106 18.55 -8.23 -16.42
CA CYS A 106 19.61 -8.03 -17.40
C CYS A 106 19.33 -8.81 -18.68
N TYR A 107 19.16 -8.12 -19.80
CA TYR A 107 18.73 -8.69 -21.08
C TYR A 107 19.30 -7.92 -22.27
N ARG A 108 19.30 -8.50 -23.47
CA ARG A 108 19.70 -7.82 -24.71
C ARG A 108 18.49 -7.14 -25.34
N ASP A 109 18.56 -5.82 -25.44
CA ASP A 109 17.48 -5.03 -26.04
C ASP A 109 17.52 -5.17 -27.58
N PRO A 110 16.39 -5.48 -28.24
CA PRO A 110 16.38 -5.74 -29.66
C PRO A 110 16.53 -4.47 -30.51
N GLU A 111 16.09 -3.31 -30.03
CA GLU A 111 16.20 -2.02 -30.74
C GLU A 111 17.60 -1.41 -30.57
N LEU A 112 18.12 -1.40 -29.34
CA LEU A 112 19.43 -0.83 -29.01
C LEU A 112 20.59 -1.82 -29.26
N HIS A 113 20.28 -3.05 -29.68
CA HIS A 113 21.18 -4.19 -29.98
C HIS A 113 22.19 -4.59 -28.87
N ARG A 114 22.13 -3.95 -27.70
CA ARG A 114 23.07 -4.04 -26.57
C ARG A 114 22.43 -4.67 -25.34
N THR A 115 23.23 -5.19 -24.41
CA THR A 115 22.71 -5.55 -23.09
C THR A 115 22.29 -4.29 -22.33
N LEU A 116 21.08 -4.33 -21.76
CA LEU A 116 20.63 -3.44 -20.70
C LEU A 116 20.67 -4.19 -19.36
N SER A 117 21.15 -3.52 -18.31
CA SER A 117 20.99 -3.94 -16.92
C SER A 117 20.34 -2.80 -16.16
N LEU A 118 19.32 -3.07 -15.37
CA LEU A 118 18.50 -2.04 -14.73
C LEU A 118 19.20 -1.31 -13.55
N ASN A 119 20.48 -1.65 -13.31
CA ASN A 119 21.41 -0.88 -12.49
C ASN A 119 22.05 0.31 -13.24
N ASP A 120 21.96 0.36 -14.57
CA ASP A 120 22.42 1.50 -15.40
C ASP A 120 21.31 2.56 -15.50
N PRO A 121 21.54 3.81 -15.04
CA PRO A 121 20.63 4.94 -15.26
C PRO A 121 20.17 5.11 -16.71
N ALA A 122 21.06 4.91 -17.69
CA ALA A 122 20.72 5.08 -19.11
C ALA A 122 19.80 3.96 -19.64
N ALA A 123 19.90 2.75 -19.08
CA ALA A 123 18.96 1.66 -19.37
C ALA A 123 17.58 1.93 -18.73
N ALA A 124 17.56 2.32 -17.45
CA ALA A 124 16.32 2.65 -16.75
C ALA A 124 15.59 3.85 -17.38
N ALA A 125 16.32 4.86 -17.85
CA ALA A 125 15.77 6.03 -18.54
C ALA A 125 15.13 5.66 -19.88
N ALA A 126 15.79 4.81 -20.69
CA ALA A 126 15.26 4.36 -21.98
C ALA A 126 13.96 3.56 -21.83
N ILE A 127 13.90 2.67 -20.84
CA ILE A 127 12.70 1.84 -20.58
C ILE A 127 11.55 2.70 -20.04
N GLU A 128 11.81 3.66 -19.14
CA GLU A 128 10.75 4.59 -18.71
C GLU A 128 10.28 5.54 -19.82
N ALA A 129 11.13 5.86 -20.80
CA ALA A 129 10.70 6.64 -21.96
C ALA A 129 9.67 5.89 -22.81
N ARG A 130 9.83 4.57 -23.02
CA ARG A 130 8.83 3.71 -23.67
C ARG A 130 7.52 3.68 -22.85
N LEU A 131 7.61 3.34 -21.55
CA LEU A 131 6.45 3.28 -20.64
C LEU A 131 5.67 4.61 -20.51
N LYS A 132 6.33 5.76 -20.69
CA LYS A 132 5.70 7.08 -20.70
C LYS A 132 4.97 7.42 -22.01
N ALA A 133 5.30 6.77 -23.12
CA ALA A 133 4.56 6.89 -24.38
C ALA A 133 3.25 6.08 -24.34
N GLU A 134 3.26 4.95 -23.62
CA GLU A 134 2.12 4.02 -23.51
C GLU A 134 1.06 4.47 -22.50
N GLY A 135 1.43 5.19 -21.43
CA GLY A 135 0.44 5.64 -20.44
C GLY A 135 0.89 6.63 -19.37
N SER A 136 -0.08 7.29 -18.74
CA SER A 136 0.20 8.27 -17.68
C SER A 136 0.60 7.60 -16.35
N GLY A 137 1.81 7.91 -15.89
CA GLY A 137 2.36 7.37 -14.64
C GLY A 137 1.55 7.73 -13.38
N LEU A 138 1.39 6.75 -12.48
CA LEU A 138 0.64 6.83 -11.22
C LEU A 138 1.03 8.04 -10.35
N LEU A 139 2.32 8.40 -10.36
CA LEU A 139 2.90 9.40 -9.46
C LEU A 139 2.76 10.84 -9.98
N ARG A 140 2.05 11.06 -11.10
CA ARG A 140 1.82 12.38 -11.71
C ARG A 140 1.46 13.46 -10.68
N GLY A 141 2.24 14.54 -10.65
CA GLY A 141 2.06 15.67 -9.74
C GLY A 141 2.50 15.44 -8.27
N GLY A 142 3.07 14.27 -7.96
CA GLY A 142 3.68 13.94 -6.68
C GLY A 142 5.21 13.81 -6.74
N SER A 143 5.81 13.24 -5.69
CA SER A 143 7.24 12.95 -5.61
C SER A 143 7.55 11.45 -5.52
N ALA A 144 8.74 11.07 -6.00
CA ALA A 144 9.23 9.69 -6.04
C ALA A 144 10.64 9.60 -5.50
N TRP A 145 10.85 8.82 -4.43
CA TRP A 145 12.14 8.68 -3.74
C TRP A 145 12.73 7.28 -3.89
N SER A 146 13.94 7.18 -4.44
CA SER A 146 14.80 5.97 -4.46
C SER A 146 14.29 4.76 -5.28
N ASN A 147 13.52 5.00 -6.34
CA ASN A 147 12.93 3.96 -7.21
C ASN A 147 13.82 3.67 -8.45
N ILE A 148 13.50 2.65 -9.25
CA ILE A 148 14.10 2.51 -10.58
C ILE A 148 13.46 3.54 -11.51
N PHE A 149 12.13 3.57 -11.56
CA PHE A 149 11.35 4.50 -12.39
C PHE A 149 10.78 5.68 -11.59
N SER A 150 10.73 6.85 -12.22
CA SER A 150 10.12 8.08 -11.72
C SER A 150 8.59 7.96 -11.58
N GLY A 151 7.96 7.02 -12.29
CA GLY A 151 6.53 6.76 -12.24
C GLY A 151 5.67 7.93 -12.70
N GLY A 152 6.26 8.86 -13.48
CA GLY A 152 5.64 10.13 -13.88
C GLY A 152 5.61 11.21 -12.78
N ALA A 153 6.35 11.05 -11.69
CA ALA A 153 6.44 12.08 -10.63
C ALA A 153 6.94 13.43 -11.16
N ALA A 154 6.38 14.51 -10.60
CA ALA A 154 6.84 15.88 -10.88
C ALA A 154 8.16 16.20 -10.15
N GLU A 155 8.38 15.55 -9.00
CA GLU A 155 9.59 15.70 -8.20
C GLU A 155 10.26 14.32 -7.96
N PRO A 156 10.99 13.80 -8.95
CA PRO A 156 11.72 12.56 -8.83
C PRO A 156 13.08 12.80 -8.16
N HIS A 157 13.42 11.94 -7.20
CA HIS A 157 14.59 12.08 -6.34
C HIS A 157 15.28 10.73 -6.15
N LEU A 158 16.58 10.67 -6.46
CA LEU A 158 17.39 9.44 -6.38
C LEU A 158 16.81 8.26 -7.18
N CYS A 159 16.02 8.53 -8.22
CA CYS A 159 15.48 7.48 -9.10
C CYS A 159 16.46 7.20 -10.25
N ALA A 160 16.73 5.93 -10.56
CA ALA A 160 17.77 5.54 -11.52
C ALA A 160 17.54 6.15 -12.92
N SER A 161 16.32 6.01 -13.42
CA SER A 161 15.76 6.62 -14.63
C SER A 161 15.94 8.13 -14.79
N THR A 162 16.00 8.88 -13.68
CA THR A 162 16.12 10.35 -13.69
C THR A 162 17.38 10.83 -12.99
N ALA A 163 18.43 10.00 -12.95
CA ALA A 163 19.71 10.34 -12.36
C ALA A 163 20.55 11.26 -13.26
N GLU A 164 19.99 12.41 -13.65
CA GLU A 164 20.81 13.55 -14.07
C GLU A 164 21.83 13.85 -12.96
N VAL A 165 23.10 14.05 -13.33
CA VAL A 165 24.14 14.44 -12.37
C VAL A 165 24.03 15.94 -12.08
N ARG A 166 22.91 16.35 -11.47
CA ARG A 166 22.83 17.63 -10.74
C ARG A 166 23.74 17.53 -9.53
N THR A 167 24.87 18.22 -9.59
CA THR A 167 25.93 18.13 -8.58
C THR A 167 25.36 18.42 -7.19
N ALA A 168 25.79 17.68 -6.17
CA ALA A 168 25.34 17.90 -4.77
C ALA A 168 25.70 19.28 -4.18
N ARG A 169 26.43 20.11 -4.94
CA ARG A 169 26.71 21.53 -4.68
C ARG A 169 25.54 22.45 -5.08
N ASP A 170 24.79 22.09 -6.12
CA ASP A 170 23.82 22.99 -6.76
C ASP A 170 22.47 22.99 -6.04
N VAL A 171 22.17 21.91 -5.32
CA VAL A 171 20.93 21.72 -4.54
C VAL A 171 21.02 22.35 -3.13
N LEU A 172 22.22 22.42 -2.54
CA LEU A 172 22.41 22.76 -1.13
C LEU A 172 23.64 23.66 -0.91
N SER A 173 23.40 24.92 -0.54
CA SER A 173 24.46 25.84 -0.09
C SER A 173 25.17 25.33 1.17
N PRO A 174 26.43 25.74 1.45
CA PRO A 174 27.20 25.25 2.59
C PRO A 174 26.50 25.40 3.95
N ARG A 175 25.72 26.48 4.14
CA ARG A 175 24.91 26.69 5.36
C ARG A 175 23.80 25.64 5.51
N ARG A 176 23.16 25.21 4.41
CA ARG A 176 22.17 24.12 4.42
C ARG A 176 22.83 22.76 4.67
N TRP A 177 24.04 22.54 4.16
CA TRP A 177 24.84 21.36 4.48
C TRP A 177 25.15 21.26 5.99
N VAL A 178 25.66 22.32 6.61
CA VAL A 178 25.91 22.34 8.07
C VAL A 178 24.62 22.11 8.86
N ALA A 179 23.51 22.75 8.47
CA ALA A 179 22.21 22.53 9.10
C ALA A 179 21.75 21.06 8.99
N LEU A 180 21.87 20.43 7.81
CA LEU A 180 21.56 19.01 7.61
C LEU A 180 22.47 18.09 8.41
N SER A 181 23.78 18.32 8.46
CA SER A 181 24.71 17.51 9.24
C SER A 181 24.40 17.55 10.74
N LEU A 182 24.05 18.72 11.29
CA LEU A 182 23.60 18.87 12.67
C LEU A 182 22.23 18.21 12.90
N TRP A 183 21.30 18.33 11.95
CA TRP A 183 19.98 17.68 11.99
C TRP A 183 20.07 16.15 12.00
N HIS A 184 21.01 15.61 11.23
CA HIS A 184 21.22 14.18 11.04
C HIS A 184 22.35 13.59 11.90
N VAL A 185 22.80 14.25 12.97
CA VAL A 185 23.84 13.73 13.88
C VAL A 185 23.52 12.33 14.44
N TRP A 186 22.25 12.04 14.74
CA TRP A 186 21.81 10.70 15.15
C TRP A 186 21.80 9.67 14.01
N SER A 187 21.81 10.11 12.76
CA SER A 187 21.99 9.26 11.58
C SER A 187 23.46 8.91 11.39
N PHE A 188 24.38 9.84 11.66
CA PHE A 188 25.82 9.58 11.67
C PHE A 188 26.18 8.50 12.70
N PHE A 189 25.73 8.63 13.96
CA PHE A 189 25.96 7.60 14.99
C PHE A 189 25.40 6.22 14.60
N ARG A 190 24.22 6.18 13.94
CA ARG A 190 23.64 4.92 13.44
C ARG A 190 24.40 4.34 12.24
N ALA A 191 24.89 5.17 11.33
CA ALA A 191 25.75 4.74 10.23
C ALA A 191 27.07 4.16 10.75
N PHE A 192 27.72 4.84 11.70
CA PHE A 192 28.95 4.36 12.34
C PHE A 192 28.74 3.04 13.11
N GLY A 193 27.66 2.93 13.90
CA GLY A 193 27.31 1.67 14.57
C GLY A 193 27.01 0.52 13.60
N THR A 194 26.41 0.82 12.45
CA THR A 194 26.16 -0.18 11.38
C THR A 194 27.47 -0.59 10.69
N PHE A 195 28.36 0.36 10.39
CA PHE A 195 29.69 0.12 9.85
C PHE A 195 30.51 -0.83 10.75
N LEU A 196 30.56 -0.53 12.05
CA LEU A 196 31.25 -1.35 13.04
C LEU A 196 30.66 -2.76 13.11
N LEU A 197 29.32 -2.89 13.17
CA LEU A 197 28.63 -4.17 13.22
C LEU A 197 28.90 -5.04 11.97
N VAL A 198 28.84 -4.45 10.77
CA VAL A 198 29.12 -5.20 9.53
C VAL A 198 30.58 -5.60 9.43
N SER A 199 31.51 -4.74 9.87
CA SER A 199 32.94 -5.04 9.90
C SER A 199 33.27 -6.18 10.88
N ILE A 200 32.67 -6.17 12.07
CA ILE A 200 32.77 -7.28 13.04
C ILE A 200 32.19 -8.57 12.46
N LEU A 201 31.02 -8.52 11.82
CA LEU A 201 30.42 -9.71 11.18
C LEU A 201 31.31 -10.27 10.06
N ALA A 202 31.91 -9.41 9.22
CA ALA A 202 32.85 -9.84 8.18
C ALA A 202 34.11 -10.50 8.76
N ALA A 203 34.66 -9.96 9.86
CA ALA A 203 35.79 -10.57 10.56
C ALA A 203 35.43 -11.92 11.20
N VAL A 204 34.24 -12.02 11.81
CA VAL A 204 33.73 -13.29 12.39
C VAL A 204 33.45 -14.34 11.31
N ASP A 205 32.97 -13.95 10.14
CA ASP A 205 32.78 -14.88 9.01
C ASP A 205 34.14 -15.37 8.45
N LEU A 206 35.19 -14.52 8.42
CA LEU A 206 36.57 -14.92 8.12
C LEU A 206 37.12 -15.92 9.15
N PHE A 207 37.07 -15.60 10.46
CA PHE A 207 37.56 -16.48 11.53
C PHE A 207 36.82 -17.82 11.62
N ARG A 208 35.60 -17.91 11.06
CA ARG A 208 34.83 -19.16 10.95
C ARG A 208 35.08 -19.92 9.64
N GLY A 209 36.09 -19.54 8.85
CA GLY A 209 36.44 -20.20 7.60
C GLY A 209 35.39 -20.09 6.49
N ARG A 210 34.45 -19.12 6.59
CA ARG A 210 33.38 -18.95 5.58
C ARG A 210 33.77 -18.06 4.40
N PHE A 211 34.94 -17.43 4.49
CA PHE A 211 35.53 -16.59 3.46
C PHE A 211 37.05 -16.77 3.46
N SER A 212 37.66 -16.68 2.28
CA SER A 212 39.09 -16.44 2.14
C SER A 212 39.46 -15.02 2.60
N PHE A 213 40.74 -14.80 2.90
CA PHE A 213 41.24 -13.46 3.23
C PHE A 213 41.03 -12.44 2.08
N ARG A 214 40.97 -12.91 0.82
CA ARG A 214 40.65 -12.07 -0.34
C ARG A 214 39.17 -11.66 -0.38
N GLU A 215 38.24 -12.57 -0.07
CA GLU A 215 36.82 -12.20 0.07
C GLU A 215 36.61 -11.24 1.25
N PHE A 216 37.25 -11.48 2.39
CA PHE A 216 37.19 -10.56 3.53
C PHE A 216 37.64 -9.13 3.16
N LEU A 217 38.77 -9.00 2.45
CA LEU A 217 39.26 -7.69 1.98
C LEU A 217 38.35 -7.04 0.93
N ARG A 218 37.73 -7.81 0.04
CA ARG A 218 36.68 -7.30 -0.87
C ARG A 218 35.48 -6.80 -0.07
N GLU A 219 35.05 -7.57 0.91
CA GLU A 219 33.85 -7.27 1.70
C GLU A 219 34.03 -6.06 2.62
N LEU A 220 35.19 -5.90 3.26
CA LEU A 220 35.50 -4.72 4.07
C LEU A 220 35.44 -3.42 3.23
N ARG A 221 35.86 -3.48 1.96
CA ARG A 221 35.75 -2.36 1.00
C ARG A 221 34.31 -2.03 0.59
N LEU A 222 33.38 -2.99 0.67
CA LEU A 222 31.96 -2.80 0.36
C LEU A 222 31.12 -2.31 1.55
N VAL A 223 31.63 -2.38 2.79
CA VAL A 223 30.88 -1.91 3.98
C VAL A 223 30.48 -0.42 3.90
N PRO A 224 31.36 0.53 3.49
CA PRO A 224 30.97 1.94 3.39
C PRO A 224 29.79 2.17 2.43
N LEU A 225 29.76 1.46 1.30
CA LEU A 225 28.69 1.56 0.31
C LEU A 225 27.36 1.02 0.86
N ARG A 226 27.36 -0.18 1.48
CA ARG A 226 26.16 -0.75 2.11
C ARG A 226 25.64 0.13 3.25
N VAL A 227 26.52 0.79 4.01
CA VAL A 227 26.11 1.74 5.07
C VAL A 227 25.52 3.03 4.46
N LEU A 228 26.06 3.50 3.34
CA LEU A 228 25.48 4.62 2.58
C LEU A 228 24.07 4.29 2.08
N VAL A 229 23.86 3.13 1.45
CA VAL A 229 22.55 2.71 0.91
C VAL A 229 21.56 2.37 2.03
N SER A 230 21.86 1.35 2.85
CA SER A 230 20.93 0.86 3.87
C SER A 230 20.66 1.84 5.03
N VAL A 231 21.52 2.84 5.29
CA VAL A 231 21.32 3.81 6.39
C VAL A 231 21.19 5.24 5.88
N VAL A 232 22.16 5.76 5.12
CA VAL A 232 22.17 7.20 4.79
C VAL A 232 21.08 7.57 3.78
N MET A 233 20.93 6.81 2.69
CA MET A 233 19.86 7.05 1.71
C MET A 233 18.48 6.95 2.36
N ARG A 234 18.23 5.93 3.18
CA ARG A 234 16.98 5.78 3.93
C ARG A 234 16.67 6.97 4.84
N GLU A 235 17.67 7.61 5.44
CA GLU A 235 17.47 8.81 6.27
C GLU A 235 17.22 10.08 5.43
N ILE A 236 17.83 10.19 4.25
CA ILE A 236 17.56 11.25 3.26
C ILE A 236 16.14 11.12 2.70
N VAL A 237 15.76 9.93 2.24
CA VAL A 237 14.43 9.60 1.70
C VAL A 237 13.32 9.94 2.69
N VAL A 238 13.47 9.56 3.97
CA VAL A 238 12.49 9.91 5.02
C VAL A 238 12.45 11.41 5.32
N ALA A 239 13.56 12.13 5.22
CA ALA A 239 13.61 13.58 5.44
C ALA A 239 12.97 14.35 4.27
N GLY A 240 13.25 13.96 3.03
CA GLY A 240 12.65 14.50 1.82
C GLY A 240 11.14 14.30 1.78
N ALA A 241 10.68 13.06 1.94
CA ALA A 241 9.25 12.76 2.06
C ALA A 241 8.57 13.50 3.24
N THR A 242 9.29 13.72 4.36
CA THR A 242 8.76 14.55 5.47
C THR A 242 8.49 15.99 5.04
N ILE A 243 9.30 16.56 4.15
CA ILE A 243 9.09 17.90 3.58
C ILE A 243 7.89 17.88 2.62
N ASP A 244 7.83 16.92 1.69
CA ASP A 244 6.74 16.77 0.71
C ASP A 244 5.36 16.60 1.36
N LEU A 245 5.31 15.82 2.44
CA LEU A 245 4.10 15.65 3.24
C LEU A 245 3.58 16.97 3.82
N HIS A 246 4.46 17.87 4.23
CA HIS A 246 4.09 19.20 4.73
C HIS A 246 3.76 20.19 3.60
N ARG A 247 4.34 20.01 2.40
CA ARG A 247 4.02 20.77 1.17
C ARG A 247 2.64 20.41 0.60
N GLY A 248 2.15 19.19 0.87
CA GLY A 248 0.79 18.78 0.50
C GLY A 248 0.68 18.08 -0.86
N LEU A 249 1.75 17.47 -1.36
CA LEU A 249 1.74 16.71 -2.62
C LEU A 249 0.64 15.62 -2.61
N PRO A 250 -0.01 15.35 -3.76
CA PRO A 250 -1.11 14.37 -3.83
C PRO A 250 -0.64 12.93 -3.58
N VAL A 251 0.58 12.59 -3.99
CA VAL A 251 1.19 11.28 -3.79
C VAL A 251 2.68 11.43 -3.48
N VAL A 252 3.18 10.61 -2.56
CA VAL A 252 4.59 10.56 -2.15
C VAL A 252 5.00 9.09 -2.12
N GLN A 253 5.83 8.66 -3.07
CA GLN A 253 6.39 7.30 -3.16
C GLN A 253 7.78 7.25 -2.51
N LEU A 254 8.01 6.24 -1.67
CA LEU A 254 9.30 5.96 -1.03
C LEU A 254 9.67 4.49 -1.25
N ASN A 255 10.84 4.21 -1.80
CA ASN A 255 11.47 2.89 -1.64
C ASN A 255 12.45 2.91 -0.45
N LEU A 256 12.37 1.91 0.44
CA LEU A 256 13.15 1.83 1.67
C LEU A 256 14.18 0.69 1.61
N LEU A 257 15.27 0.96 0.88
CA LEU A 257 16.40 0.04 0.65
C LEU A 257 17.02 -0.55 1.95
N GLY A 258 17.67 -1.69 1.77
CA GLY A 258 18.63 -2.28 2.73
C GLY A 258 18.21 -3.57 3.43
N TYR A 259 16.97 -4.05 3.23
CA TYR A 259 16.63 -5.44 3.57
C TYR A 259 17.16 -6.38 2.49
N ASP A 260 16.74 -6.15 1.24
CA ASP A 260 17.15 -6.87 0.05
C ASP A 260 18.68 -7.09 -0.08
N GLU A 261 19.48 -6.01 -0.02
CA GLU A 261 20.96 -6.06 -0.02
C GLU A 261 21.56 -7.06 0.99
N HIS A 262 20.87 -7.28 2.11
CA HIS A 262 21.30 -8.11 3.23
C HIS A 262 20.73 -9.53 3.12
N ALA A 263 19.52 -9.66 2.59
CA ALA A 263 18.88 -10.92 2.24
C ALA A 263 19.66 -11.64 1.13
N HIS A 264 19.99 -10.95 0.03
CA HIS A 264 20.80 -11.48 -1.07
C HIS A 264 22.12 -12.10 -0.58
N ARG A 265 22.84 -11.42 0.32
CA ARG A 265 24.15 -11.88 0.80
C ARG A 265 24.08 -12.96 1.88
N ARG A 266 23.10 -12.91 2.78
CA ARG A 266 23.10 -13.74 4.01
C ARG A 266 21.90 -14.68 4.16
N GLY A 267 20.98 -14.69 3.20
CA GLY A 267 19.69 -15.39 3.26
C GLY A 267 18.58 -14.48 3.83
N PRO A 268 17.34 -14.53 3.29
CA PRO A 268 16.26 -13.63 3.67
C PRO A 268 15.84 -13.74 5.14
N LYS A 269 15.92 -14.94 5.72
CA LYS A 269 15.58 -15.19 7.14
C LYS A 269 16.76 -14.93 8.11
N SER A 270 17.89 -14.41 7.61
CA SER A 270 19.09 -14.21 8.43
C SER A 270 18.90 -13.15 9.53
N ARG A 271 19.56 -13.36 10.69
CA ARG A 271 19.50 -12.43 11.84
C ARG A 271 19.91 -10.99 11.50
N PHE A 272 20.70 -10.78 10.43
CA PHE A 272 21.14 -9.46 10.00
C PHE A 272 20.14 -8.79 9.04
N ALA A 273 19.55 -9.54 8.09
CA ALA A 273 18.43 -9.06 7.28
C ALA A 273 17.23 -8.68 8.19
N LEU A 274 16.84 -9.57 9.11
CA LEU A 274 15.80 -9.30 10.13
C LEU A 274 16.15 -8.19 11.14
N TRP A 275 17.43 -7.80 11.26
CA TRP A 275 17.82 -6.62 12.04
C TRP A 275 17.61 -5.32 11.25
N SER A 276 17.89 -5.33 9.93
CA SER A 276 17.68 -4.17 9.05
C SER A 276 16.20 -3.73 9.00
N LEU A 277 15.27 -4.69 9.07
CA LEU A 277 13.81 -4.46 9.16
C LEU A 277 13.43 -3.57 10.34
N ARG A 278 14.12 -3.65 11.49
CA ARG A 278 13.91 -2.75 12.64
C ARG A 278 14.33 -1.31 12.36
N GLY A 279 15.17 -1.09 11.34
CA GLY A 279 15.50 0.23 10.80
C GLY A 279 14.41 0.76 9.86
N ILE A 280 13.82 -0.11 9.05
CA ILE A 280 12.72 0.20 8.12
C ILE A 280 11.43 0.50 8.90
N ASP A 281 11.03 -0.33 9.86
CA ASP A 281 9.89 -0.10 10.77
C ASP A 281 9.97 1.28 11.46
N LYS A 282 11.17 1.67 11.92
CA LYS A 282 11.46 2.99 12.48
C LYS A 282 11.49 4.13 11.45
N ALA A 283 11.70 3.85 10.18
CA ALA A 283 11.56 4.82 9.09
C ALA A 283 10.07 5.09 8.80
N ILE A 284 9.29 4.02 8.58
CA ILE A 284 7.84 4.06 8.38
C ILE A 284 7.15 4.79 9.54
N HIS A 285 7.54 4.52 10.79
CA HIS A 285 7.03 5.22 11.98
C HIS A 285 7.24 6.75 11.94
N ARG A 286 8.37 7.23 11.40
CA ARG A 286 8.64 8.67 11.25
C ARG A 286 7.83 9.27 10.12
N VAL A 287 7.72 8.59 8.98
CA VAL A 287 6.90 9.03 7.84
C VAL A 287 5.43 9.12 8.25
N TRP A 288 4.90 8.13 8.96
CA TRP A 288 3.55 8.15 9.53
C TRP A 288 3.33 9.31 10.52
N HIS A 289 4.32 9.59 11.38
CA HIS A 289 4.25 10.73 12.29
C HIS A 289 4.28 12.09 11.56
N ALA A 290 5.09 12.24 10.51
CA ALA A 290 5.09 13.43 9.65
C ALA A 290 3.76 13.59 8.90
N MET A 291 3.24 12.49 8.36
CA MET A 291 1.96 12.41 7.68
C MET A 291 0.79 12.83 8.59
N ARG A 292 0.78 12.37 9.86
CA ARG A 292 -0.21 12.77 10.87
C ARG A 292 -0.01 14.18 11.43
N ALA A 293 1.14 14.81 11.18
CA ALA A 293 1.43 16.20 11.57
C ALA A 293 1.10 17.23 10.47
N SER A 294 0.98 16.80 9.21
CA SER A 294 0.64 17.68 8.10
C SER A 294 -0.76 18.27 8.22
N ARG A 295 -0.92 19.50 7.70
CA ARG A 295 -2.18 20.25 7.62
C ARG A 295 -2.60 20.57 6.19
N ALA A 296 -1.77 20.24 5.19
CA ALA A 296 -2.02 20.60 3.79
C ALA A 296 -2.97 19.62 3.08
N ARG A 297 -2.96 18.33 3.48
CA ARG A 297 -3.76 17.25 2.90
C ARG A 297 -3.94 16.11 3.91
N ASP A 298 -5.11 15.44 3.94
CA ASP A 298 -5.33 14.27 4.80
C ASP A 298 -4.91 12.98 4.07
N TYR A 299 -3.68 12.53 4.33
CA TYR A 299 -3.08 11.37 3.69
C TYR A 299 -3.57 10.02 4.25
N GLN A 300 -3.56 8.99 3.40
CA GLN A 300 -3.50 7.58 3.77
C GLN A 300 -2.05 7.07 3.66
N ILE A 301 -1.72 5.97 4.36
CA ILE A 301 -0.46 5.25 4.22
C ILE A 301 -0.73 3.84 3.69
N TRP A 302 0.07 3.39 2.72
CA TRP A 302 0.04 2.05 2.16
C TRP A 302 1.50 1.54 2.16
N VAL A 303 1.76 0.37 2.73
CA VAL A 303 3.10 -0.23 2.79
C VAL A 303 3.06 -1.54 2.04
N TYR A 304 3.92 -1.75 1.05
CA TYR A 304 3.96 -2.95 0.23
C TYR A 304 5.38 -3.49 0.06
N SER A 305 5.51 -4.71 -0.44
CA SER A 305 6.73 -5.18 -1.09
C SER A 305 6.48 -5.38 -2.57
N ASP A 306 7.51 -5.23 -3.38
CA ASP A 306 7.52 -5.49 -4.81
C ASP A 306 7.76 -6.97 -5.14
N HIS A 307 8.58 -7.67 -4.35
CA HIS A 307 8.78 -9.11 -4.43
C HIS A 307 9.23 -9.68 -3.07
N GLY A 308 9.44 -10.99 -3.00
CA GLY A 308 10.23 -11.61 -1.94
C GLY A 308 11.56 -12.16 -2.45
N GLN A 309 12.08 -13.19 -1.79
CA GLN A 309 13.28 -13.93 -2.18
C GLN A 309 13.16 -15.40 -1.74
N GLU A 310 13.69 -16.34 -2.52
CA GLU A 310 14.03 -17.68 -1.99
C GLU A 310 15.35 -17.62 -1.19
N GLU A 311 15.56 -18.61 -0.31
CA GLU A 311 16.88 -18.90 0.26
C GLU A 311 17.60 -19.94 -0.62
N VAL A 312 18.77 -19.58 -1.16
CA VAL A 312 19.37 -20.27 -2.33
C VAL A 312 20.83 -20.67 -2.12
N ARG A 313 21.32 -21.55 -3.00
CA ARG A 313 22.75 -21.79 -3.23
C ARG A 313 23.16 -21.18 -4.58
N SER A 314 24.41 -20.78 -4.75
CA SER A 314 24.89 -20.35 -6.07
C SER A 314 25.19 -21.56 -6.98
N PHE A 315 24.79 -21.48 -8.24
CA PHE A 315 25.04 -22.53 -9.24
C PHE A 315 26.53 -22.92 -9.30
N ALA A 316 27.43 -21.94 -9.26
CA ALA A 316 28.88 -22.17 -9.28
C ALA A 316 29.43 -22.88 -8.02
N ALA A 317 28.75 -22.77 -6.87
CA ALA A 317 29.10 -23.54 -5.67
C ALA A 317 28.47 -24.94 -5.66
N ALA A 318 27.35 -25.14 -6.35
CA ALA A 318 26.65 -26.42 -6.46
C ALA A 318 27.25 -27.36 -7.52
N HIS A 319 27.68 -26.82 -8.67
CA HIS A 319 28.12 -27.61 -9.83
C HIS A 319 29.58 -27.37 -10.25
N HIS A 320 30.31 -26.48 -9.54
CA HIS A 320 31.70 -26.09 -9.84
C HIS A 320 31.96 -25.51 -11.26
N GLU A 321 30.90 -25.26 -12.03
CA GLU A 321 30.91 -24.63 -13.37
C GLU A 321 30.09 -23.33 -13.34
N SER A 322 30.37 -22.38 -14.24
CA SER A 322 29.57 -21.16 -14.38
C SER A 322 28.47 -21.35 -15.43
N VAL A 323 27.28 -20.78 -15.20
CA VAL A 323 26.10 -20.96 -16.08
C VAL A 323 26.43 -20.70 -17.57
N PRO A 324 27.11 -19.59 -17.97
CA PRO A 324 27.45 -19.37 -19.38
C PRO A 324 28.39 -20.43 -20.00
N ARG A 325 29.21 -21.10 -19.17
CA ARG A 325 30.10 -22.18 -19.61
C ARG A 325 29.36 -23.50 -19.76
N ALA A 326 28.41 -23.79 -18.86
CA ALA A 326 27.50 -24.93 -19.00
C ALA A 326 26.64 -24.80 -20.26
N VAL A 327 26.08 -23.61 -20.52
CA VAL A 327 25.34 -23.30 -21.76
C VAL A 327 26.20 -23.52 -23.00
N ALA A 328 27.41 -22.95 -23.05
CA ALA A 328 28.32 -23.12 -24.18
C ALA A 328 28.68 -24.60 -24.42
N ARG A 329 29.04 -25.34 -23.36
CA ARG A 329 29.36 -26.78 -23.42
C ARG A 329 28.20 -27.59 -24.00
N VAL A 330 26.99 -27.42 -23.47
CA VAL A 330 25.79 -28.14 -23.94
C VAL A 330 25.48 -27.81 -25.40
N TYR A 331 25.59 -26.54 -25.79
CA TYR A 331 25.39 -26.12 -27.18
C TYR A 331 26.47 -26.70 -28.11
N ASP A 332 27.75 -26.66 -27.75
CA ASP A 332 28.87 -27.16 -28.56
C ASP A 332 28.83 -28.70 -28.70
N GLU A 333 28.33 -29.41 -27.69
CA GLU A 333 28.03 -30.85 -27.76
C GLU A 333 26.82 -31.12 -28.66
N LEU A 334 25.68 -30.47 -28.42
CA LEU A 334 24.46 -30.70 -29.21
C LEU A 334 24.67 -30.34 -30.68
N THR A 335 25.39 -29.26 -30.95
CA THR A 335 25.68 -28.82 -32.33
C THR A 335 26.46 -29.88 -33.10
N ARG A 336 27.41 -30.59 -32.47
CA ARG A 336 28.11 -31.70 -33.14
C ARG A 336 27.16 -32.85 -33.45
N THR A 337 26.49 -33.41 -32.44
CA THR A 337 25.60 -34.56 -32.61
C THR A 337 24.43 -34.27 -33.55
N PHE A 338 23.88 -33.05 -33.54
CA PHE A 338 22.76 -32.70 -34.42
C PHE A 338 23.18 -32.62 -35.89
N HIS A 339 24.37 -32.10 -36.23
CA HIS A 339 24.85 -32.15 -37.62
C HIS A 339 25.23 -33.60 -38.02
N GLU A 340 25.81 -34.39 -37.11
CA GLU A 340 26.11 -35.82 -37.33
C GLU A 340 24.85 -36.67 -37.59
N GLU A 341 23.70 -36.29 -37.02
CA GLU A 341 22.40 -36.95 -37.25
C GLU A 341 21.63 -36.45 -38.49
N THR A 342 21.83 -35.20 -38.92
CA THR A 342 20.92 -34.55 -39.90
C THR A 342 21.49 -34.34 -41.30
N ASP A 343 22.80 -34.34 -41.52
CA ASP A 343 23.31 -34.41 -42.90
C ASP A 343 24.70 -35.07 -43.06
N GLY A 344 24.84 -35.83 -44.14
CA GLY A 344 25.91 -36.80 -44.36
C GLY A 344 27.20 -36.24 -44.96
N ARG A 345 27.65 -35.02 -44.59
CA ARG A 345 29.00 -34.48 -44.86
C ARG A 345 29.24 -33.10 -44.22
N PRO A 346 30.46 -32.80 -43.73
CA PRO A 346 30.82 -31.45 -43.31
C PRO A 346 31.33 -30.59 -44.48
N GLU A 347 30.70 -29.44 -44.75
CA GLU A 347 31.38 -28.35 -45.46
C GLU A 347 32.21 -27.51 -44.49
N THR A 348 33.52 -27.45 -44.74
CA THR A 348 34.47 -26.70 -43.91
C THR A 348 34.60 -25.28 -44.44
N ILE A 349 34.23 -24.28 -43.65
CA ILE A 349 34.57 -22.88 -43.91
C ILE A 349 35.46 -22.35 -42.79
N LEU A 350 36.72 -22.07 -43.16
CA LEU A 350 37.71 -21.37 -42.35
C LEU A 350 37.80 -19.92 -42.83
N ASP A 351 37.57 -18.95 -41.95
CA ASP A 351 38.16 -17.60 -42.07
C ASP A 351 38.75 -17.16 -40.72
N PRO A 352 40.09 -17.16 -40.57
CA PRO A 352 40.77 -16.69 -39.37
C PRO A 352 41.26 -15.23 -39.48
N SER A 353 40.56 -14.31 -40.16
CA SER A 353 41.12 -12.97 -40.41
C SER A 353 40.16 -11.75 -40.46
N ARG A 354 40.07 -10.98 -39.36
CA ARG A 354 40.32 -9.50 -39.33
C ARG A 354 40.01 -8.82 -37.98
N PRO A 355 40.92 -7.98 -37.44
CA PRO A 355 40.60 -6.94 -36.45
C PRO A 355 40.34 -5.57 -37.12
N SER A 356 39.36 -4.80 -36.63
CA SER A 356 39.02 -3.46 -37.18
C SER A 356 38.85 -2.37 -36.10
N THR A 357 39.98 -2.00 -35.48
CA THR A 357 40.46 -0.62 -35.27
C THR A 357 39.46 0.56 -35.10
N ILE A 358 39.40 1.09 -33.86
CA ILE A 358 39.27 2.52 -33.45
C ILE A 358 37.99 3.33 -33.79
N GLU A 359 37.26 3.72 -32.73
CA GLU A 359 36.98 5.12 -32.33
C GLU A 359 36.52 5.11 -30.83
N ARG A 360 36.65 6.12 -29.96
CA ARG A 360 36.85 7.59 -30.05
C ARG A 360 37.75 8.12 -28.90
N SER A 361 38.09 9.41 -28.91
CA SER A 361 38.94 10.05 -27.88
C SER A 361 38.36 11.33 -27.24
N ARG A 362 38.39 11.39 -25.89
CA ARG A 362 38.33 12.62 -25.03
C ARG A 362 36.98 13.40 -25.13
N TRP A 363 36.57 14.28 -24.22
CA TRP A 363 37.17 15.12 -23.16
C TRP A 363 36.01 15.42 -22.14
N LEU A 364 36.10 15.68 -20.83
CA LEU A 364 37.09 16.12 -19.80
C LEU A 364 37.05 15.17 -18.56
N GLY A 365 37.83 15.34 -17.47
CA GLY A 365 39.00 16.19 -17.26
C GLY A 365 39.38 16.49 -15.80
N SER A 366 40.30 15.71 -15.21
CA SER A 366 41.15 16.16 -14.08
C SER A 366 42.45 15.32 -13.98
N LYS A 367 43.44 15.66 -14.81
CA LYS A 367 44.61 14.80 -15.15
C LYS A 367 45.60 14.44 -14.01
N MET A 368 45.48 15.02 -12.81
CA MET A 368 46.53 14.90 -11.78
C MET A 368 46.40 13.67 -10.87
N LEU A 369 45.20 13.08 -10.77
CA LEU A 369 44.95 11.92 -9.90
C LEU A 369 45.19 10.58 -10.62
N GLU A 370 44.86 10.50 -11.92
CA GLU A 370 44.97 9.25 -12.70
C GLU A 370 46.41 8.72 -12.80
N LYS A 371 47.42 9.60 -12.96
CA LYS A 371 48.81 9.15 -13.15
C LYS A 371 49.33 8.36 -11.95
N ARG A 372 49.12 8.87 -10.74
CA ARG A 372 49.51 8.20 -9.48
C ARG A 372 48.69 6.96 -9.15
N LEU A 373 47.50 6.79 -9.74
CA LEU A 373 46.71 5.56 -9.60
C LEU A 373 47.11 4.50 -10.63
N ARG A 374 47.54 4.89 -11.84
CA ARG A 374 48.03 3.94 -12.88
C ARG A 374 49.39 3.34 -12.53
N GLU A 375 50.30 4.12 -11.95
CA GLU A 375 51.65 3.66 -11.56
C GLU A 375 51.66 2.77 -10.31
N ALA A 376 50.51 2.55 -9.65
CA ALA A 376 50.36 1.74 -8.44
C ALA A 376 49.32 0.60 -8.56
N ALA A 377 48.78 0.35 -9.76
CA ALA A 377 47.78 -0.68 -10.00
C ALA A 377 48.39 -1.86 -10.79
N PRO A 378 48.53 -3.07 -10.20
CA PRO A 378 48.82 -4.28 -10.99
C PRO A 378 47.64 -4.60 -11.90
N GLU A 379 47.89 -5.30 -13.01
CA GLU A 379 46.87 -5.59 -14.02
C GLU A 379 45.64 -6.30 -13.42
N PRO A 380 44.41 -5.98 -13.87
CA PRO A 380 43.19 -6.56 -13.33
C PRO A 380 42.98 -8.00 -13.82
N SER A 381 43.67 -8.95 -13.17
CA SER A 381 43.54 -10.39 -13.43
C SER A 381 42.05 -10.81 -13.43
N SER A 382 41.56 -11.28 -14.58
CA SER A 382 40.12 -11.31 -14.91
C SER A 382 39.34 -12.47 -14.28
N ARG A 383 39.27 -12.52 -12.95
CA ARG A 383 38.50 -13.50 -12.14
C ARG A 383 37.91 -12.85 -10.87
N GLY A 384 36.97 -11.91 -11.03
CA GLY A 384 36.42 -11.22 -9.84
C GLY A 384 35.35 -10.14 -10.01
N ALA A 385 34.85 -9.88 -11.21
CA ALA A 385 33.62 -9.12 -11.42
C ALA A 385 32.62 -10.06 -12.09
N THR A 386 31.41 -10.21 -11.53
CA THR A 386 30.38 -11.10 -12.05
C THR A 386 29.92 -10.58 -13.41
N ARG A 387 30.27 -11.29 -14.49
CA ARG A 387 29.92 -10.91 -15.86
C ARG A 387 28.45 -11.21 -16.14
N VAL A 388 27.58 -10.27 -15.77
CA VAL A 388 26.12 -10.29 -16.00
C VAL A 388 25.75 -10.48 -17.48
N THR A 389 26.69 -10.19 -18.40
CA THR A 389 26.71 -10.74 -19.77
C THR A 389 28.03 -11.46 -20.00
N SER A 390 27.95 -12.67 -20.53
CA SER A 390 29.11 -13.41 -21.04
C SER A 390 28.87 -13.84 -22.48
N ARG A 391 29.93 -13.85 -23.30
CA ARG A 391 29.92 -14.30 -24.70
C ARG A 391 30.92 -15.43 -24.88
N PHE A 392 30.49 -16.50 -25.54
CA PHE A 392 31.29 -17.68 -25.87
C PHE A 392 31.09 -17.98 -27.35
N GLY A 393 32.15 -17.81 -28.16
CA GLY A 393 32.00 -17.64 -29.60
C GLY A 393 31.06 -16.48 -29.91
N ASP A 394 29.93 -16.79 -30.54
CA ASP A 394 28.87 -15.84 -30.86
C ASP A 394 27.60 -16.00 -29.99
N ILE A 395 27.56 -17.02 -29.11
CA ILE A 395 26.49 -17.19 -28.12
C ILE A 395 26.61 -16.09 -27.06
N ILE A 396 25.50 -15.44 -26.71
CA ILE A 396 25.42 -14.49 -25.60
C ILE A 396 24.53 -15.09 -24.51
N VAL A 397 24.98 -15.00 -23.25
CA VAL A 397 24.18 -15.35 -22.06
C VAL A 397 24.12 -14.14 -21.13
N THR A 398 22.91 -13.68 -20.82
CA THR A 398 22.68 -12.71 -19.73
C THR A 398 22.08 -13.43 -18.52
N HIS A 399 22.53 -13.11 -17.31
CA HIS A 399 21.96 -13.71 -16.09
C HIS A 399 22.16 -12.81 -14.86
N GLN A 400 21.12 -12.63 -14.06
CA GLN A 400 21.15 -11.94 -12.77
C GLN A 400 20.11 -12.52 -11.81
N GLY A 401 20.47 -12.66 -10.54
CA GLY A 401 19.66 -13.42 -9.59
C GLY A 401 19.46 -14.86 -10.07
N PRO A 402 18.23 -15.41 -10.03
CA PRO A 402 17.90 -16.73 -10.52
C PRO A 402 17.48 -16.70 -12.01
N THR A 403 17.50 -15.58 -12.71
CA THR A 403 16.93 -15.46 -14.07
C THR A 403 17.99 -15.10 -15.12
N GLY A 404 17.87 -15.66 -16.31
CA GLY A 404 18.73 -15.35 -17.45
C GLY A 404 18.08 -15.62 -18.81
N ALA A 405 18.78 -15.23 -19.86
CA ALA A 405 18.38 -15.38 -21.25
C ALA A 405 19.58 -15.80 -22.11
N ILE A 406 19.33 -16.71 -23.05
CA ILE A 406 20.30 -17.22 -24.02
C ILE A 406 19.92 -16.67 -25.40
N TYR A 407 20.91 -16.12 -26.11
CA TYR A 407 20.77 -15.61 -27.46
C TYR A 407 21.75 -16.38 -28.35
N LEU A 408 21.21 -17.08 -29.33
CA LEU A 408 21.95 -17.91 -30.28
C LEU A 408 22.47 -17.06 -31.45
N PRO A 409 23.53 -17.51 -32.16
CA PRO A 409 24.18 -16.69 -33.19
C PRO A 409 23.45 -16.72 -34.55
N ARG A 410 22.55 -17.69 -34.74
CA ARG A 410 21.71 -17.88 -35.92
C ARG A 410 20.34 -18.38 -35.47
N GLN A 411 19.34 -18.38 -36.36
CA GLN A 411 18.08 -19.08 -36.10
C GLN A 411 18.31 -20.60 -36.19
N HIS A 412 17.58 -21.35 -35.37
CA HIS A 412 17.60 -22.82 -35.32
C HIS A 412 16.16 -23.34 -35.41
N SER A 413 15.98 -24.59 -35.83
CA SER A 413 14.65 -25.20 -35.93
C SER A 413 14.04 -25.45 -34.52
N PRO A 414 12.70 -25.59 -34.41
CA PRO A 414 12.03 -25.88 -33.14
C PRO A 414 12.61 -27.13 -32.45
N GLU A 415 12.92 -28.18 -33.21
CA GLU A 415 13.45 -29.46 -32.70
C GLU A 415 14.87 -29.32 -32.15
N PHE A 416 15.69 -28.43 -32.71
CA PHE A 416 16.99 -28.08 -32.14
C PHE A 416 16.83 -27.32 -30.83
N LEU A 417 15.91 -26.34 -30.78
CA LEU A 417 15.64 -25.58 -29.56
C LEU A 417 15.05 -26.47 -28.46
N ASP A 418 14.28 -27.49 -28.82
CA ASP A 418 13.71 -28.45 -27.86
C ASP A 418 14.76 -29.38 -27.28
N ARG A 419 15.62 -29.95 -28.13
CA ARG A 419 16.76 -30.76 -27.66
C ARG A 419 17.78 -29.91 -26.90
N LEU A 420 17.92 -28.62 -27.21
CA LEU A 420 18.73 -27.69 -26.41
C LEU A 420 18.10 -27.43 -25.03
N GLY A 421 16.80 -27.15 -24.97
CA GLY A 421 16.06 -26.92 -23.73
C GLY A 421 16.16 -28.11 -22.75
N GLU A 422 15.93 -29.33 -23.25
CA GLU A 422 16.08 -30.56 -22.45
C GLU A 422 17.53 -30.74 -21.95
N ARG A 423 18.53 -30.62 -22.84
CA ARG A 423 19.94 -30.83 -22.47
C ARG A 423 20.49 -29.73 -21.55
N LEU A 424 19.98 -28.50 -21.62
CA LEU A 424 20.36 -27.42 -20.68
C LEU A 424 19.95 -27.75 -19.24
N VAL A 425 18.82 -28.42 -19.06
CA VAL A 425 18.41 -28.95 -17.76
C VAL A 425 19.23 -30.18 -17.39
N ARG A 426 19.20 -31.21 -18.24
CA ARG A 426 19.75 -32.54 -17.95
C ARG A 426 21.28 -32.60 -17.84
N ASP A 427 21.99 -31.96 -18.78
CA ASP A 427 23.45 -32.01 -18.92
C ASP A 427 24.11 -30.68 -18.53
N GLY A 428 23.33 -29.59 -18.53
CA GLY A 428 23.72 -28.25 -18.06
C GLY A 428 23.39 -27.99 -16.59
N HIS A 429 22.57 -28.83 -15.95
CA HIS A 429 22.08 -28.69 -14.57
C HIS A 429 21.28 -27.41 -14.28
N ILE A 430 20.72 -26.75 -15.31
CA ILE A 430 19.88 -25.57 -15.13
C ILE A 430 18.50 -26.01 -14.62
N PRO A 431 18.02 -25.57 -13.43
CA PRO A 431 16.78 -26.10 -12.84
C PRO A 431 15.54 -26.01 -13.74
N MET A 432 15.37 -24.91 -14.47
CA MET A 432 14.30 -24.77 -15.46
C MET A 432 14.73 -23.95 -16.67
N ALA A 433 14.33 -24.39 -17.86
CA ALA A 433 14.46 -23.64 -19.13
C ALA A 433 13.08 -23.44 -19.76
N VAL A 434 12.85 -22.33 -20.48
CA VAL A 434 11.55 -21.99 -21.10
C VAL A 434 11.76 -21.32 -22.46
N ARG A 435 11.01 -21.73 -23.49
CA ARG A 435 10.89 -21.02 -24.77
C ARG A 435 9.43 -20.73 -25.14
N ARG A 436 9.23 -19.82 -26.10
CA ARG A 436 7.96 -19.64 -26.83
C ARG A 436 7.74 -20.75 -27.85
N THR A 437 6.48 -21.07 -28.14
CA THR A 437 6.07 -21.94 -29.25
C THR A 437 5.19 -21.14 -30.24
N GLU A 438 5.07 -21.62 -31.49
CA GLU A 438 4.42 -20.88 -32.58
C GLU A 438 2.90 -20.66 -32.36
N ASP A 439 2.27 -21.52 -31.56
CA ASP A 439 0.86 -21.41 -31.15
C ASP A 439 0.61 -20.40 -30.00
N GLY A 440 1.63 -19.64 -29.58
CA GLY A 440 1.53 -18.66 -28.50
C GLY A 440 1.63 -19.24 -27.10
N ALA A 441 1.95 -20.53 -26.96
CA ALA A 441 2.19 -21.19 -25.68
C ALA A 441 3.67 -21.08 -25.24
N GLY A 442 3.95 -21.53 -24.02
CA GLY A 442 5.32 -21.77 -23.56
C GLY A 442 5.63 -23.26 -23.57
N LEU A 443 6.87 -23.63 -23.89
CA LEU A 443 7.40 -24.97 -23.59
C LEU A 443 8.52 -24.82 -22.56
N ALA A 444 8.38 -25.51 -21.43
CA ALA A 444 9.31 -25.48 -20.32
C ALA A 444 9.89 -26.87 -20.06
N TRP A 445 11.12 -26.93 -19.58
CA TRP A 445 11.79 -28.15 -19.12
C TRP A 445 12.20 -28.00 -17.66
N SER A 446 12.05 -29.07 -16.89
CA SER A 446 12.58 -29.21 -15.53
C SER A 446 13.15 -30.62 -15.33
N ALA A 447 13.71 -30.93 -14.15
CA ALA A 447 14.19 -32.28 -13.84
C ALA A 447 13.11 -33.37 -13.99
N ARG A 448 11.84 -32.96 -14.03
CA ARG A 448 10.65 -33.83 -14.15
C ARG A 448 10.06 -33.83 -15.56
N GLY A 449 10.82 -33.41 -16.57
CA GLY A 449 10.47 -33.48 -17.99
C GLY A 449 10.00 -32.16 -18.61
N SER A 450 9.37 -32.26 -19.79
CA SER A 450 8.82 -31.13 -20.55
C SER A 450 7.35 -30.84 -20.20
N HIS A 451 7.00 -29.57 -20.04
CA HIS A 451 5.67 -29.10 -19.65
C HIS A 451 5.23 -27.93 -20.53
N ARG A 452 4.04 -28.01 -21.14
CA ARG A 452 3.44 -26.94 -21.95
C ARG A 452 2.68 -25.96 -21.07
N LEU A 453 3.02 -24.67 -21.15
CA LEU A 453 2.45 -23.59 -20.35
C LEU A 453 1.40 -22.80 -21.15
N PRO A 454 0.28 -22.39 -20.51
CA PRO A 454 -0.01 -22.50 -19.08
C PRO A 454 -0.64 -23.85 -18.64
N GLN A 455 -0.99 -24.75 -19.56
CA GLN A 455 -1.89 -25.89 -19.28
C GLN A 455 -1.32 -26.91 -18.28
N GLN A 456 -0.01 -27.15 -18.28
CA GLN A 456 0.69 -28.09 -17.40
C GLN A 456 1.48 -27.38 -16.29
N ALA A 457 1.12 -26.13 -15.96
CA ALA A 457 1.84 -25.34 -14.97
C ALA A 457 1.86 -25.97 -13.57
N GLY A 458 0.80 -26.68 -13.15
CA GLY A 458 0.77 -27.37 -11.86
C GLY A 458 1.72 -28.56 -11.77
N ALA A 459 1.98 -29.24 -12.89
CA ALA A 459 3.05 -30.25 -12.99
C ALA A 459 4.44 -29.59 -12.93
N LEU A 460 4.64 -28.44 -13.56
CA LEU A 460 5.91 -27.70 -13.52
C LEU A 460 6.19 -27.09 -12.13
N LEU A 461 5.30 -26.24 -11.62
CA LEU A 461 5.52 -25.39 -10.45
C LEU A 461 4.96 -25.98 -9.13
N GLY A 462 4.06 -26.95 -9.22
CA GLY A 462 3.31 -27.51 -8.10
C GLY A 462 1.89 -26.94 -8.03
N GLU A 463 0.90 -27.81 -7.83
CA GLU A 463 -0.51 -27.45 -7.60
C GLU A 463 -0.71 -26.58 -6.33
N ASP A 464 0.28 -26.61 -5.43
CA ASP A 464 0.35 -25.85 -4.20
C ASP A 464 0.91 -24.42 -4.36
N HIS A 465 1.32 -24.01 -5.57
CA HIS A 465 1.89 -22.70 -5.81
C HIS A 465 0.87 -21.55 -5.60
N PRO A 466 1.09 -20.56 -4.69
CA PRO A 466 0.07 -19.58 -4.29
C PRO A 466 -0.53 -18.72 -5.40
N HIS A 467 0.22 -18.52 -6.47
CA HIS A 467 -0.13 -17.70 -7.64
C HIS A 467 -0.01 -18.51 -8.94
N LEU A 468 -0.29 -19.82 -8.91
CA LEU A 468 -0.04 -20.76 -10.00
C LEU A 468 -0.58 -20.27 -11.36
N ARG A 469 -1.82 -19.77 -11.40
CA ARG A 469 -2.44 -19.27 -12.62
C ARG A 469 -1.68 -18.06 -13.16
N GLU A 470 -1.48 -17.06 -12.33
CA GLU A 470 -0.86 -15.79 -12.71
C GLU A 470 0.60 -15.99 -13.14
N VAL A 471 1.38 -16.79 -12.39
CA VAL A 471 2.75 -17.16 -12.74
C VAL A 471 2.82 -17.94 -14.06
N SER A 472 1.88 -18.85 -14.32
CA SER A 472 1.84 -19.58 -15.59
C SER A 472 1.60 -18.68 -16.80
N GLN A 473 0.82 -17.61 -16.62
CA GLN A 473 0.50 -16.64 -17.67
C GLN A 473 1.66 -15.67 -17.90
N ASP A 474 2.21 -15.11 -16.83
CA ASP A 474 3.35 -14.19 -16.93
C ASP A 474 4.63 -14.93 -17.43
N LEU A 475 4.83 -16.23 -17.14
CA LEU A 475 5.92 -17.03 -17.74
C LEU A 475 5.81 -17.12 -19.27
N VAL A 476 4.59 -17.34 -19.80
CA VAL A 476 4.35 -17.34 -21.26
C VAL A 476 4.53 -15.94 -21.84
N GLY A 477 4.09 -14.90 -21.13
CA GLY A 477 4.32 -13.50 -21.49
C GLY A 477 5.82 -13.17 -21.61
N LEU A 478 6.63 -13.60 -20.64
CA LEU A 478 8.09 -13.42 -20.70
C LEU A 478 8.72 -14.15 -21.87
N ALA A 479 8.33 -15.39 -22.17
CA ALA A 479 8.88 -16.15 -23.29
C ALA A 479 8.62 -15.49 -24.67
N HIS A 480 7.57 -14.66 -24.76
CA HIS A 480 7.21 -13.87 -25.94
C HIS A 480 7.75 -12.43 -25.92
N HIS A 481 8.36 -11.97 -24.83
CA HIS A 481 8.90 -10.62 -24.76
C HIS A 481 10.05 -10.43 -25.79
N PRO A 482 10.11 -9.33 -26.57
CA PRO A 482 11.11 -9.15 -27.64
C PRO A 482 12.57 -9.26 -27.20
N GLY A 483 12.86 -8.96 -25.94
CA GLY A 483 14.19 -9.10 -25.32
C GLY A 483 14.47 -10.43 -24.59
N ALA A 484 13.60 -11.44 -24.72
CA ALA A 484 13.73 -12.71 -23.98
C ALA A 484 14.83 -13.66 -24.51
N GLY A 485 15.32 -13.42 -25.72
CA GLY A 485 16.23 -14.32 -26.43
C GLY A 485 15.51 -15.52 -27.05
N ASP A 486 16.22 -16.62 -27.20
CA ASP A 486 15.72 -17.88 -27.78
C ASP A 486 15.24 -18.84 -26.69
N ILE A 487 15.95 -18.87 -25.55
CA ILE A 487 15.60 -19.65 -24.36
C ILE A 487 15.83 -18.78 -23.11
N LEU A 488 14.79 -18.65 -22.28
CA LEU A 488 14.89 -18.14 -20.91
C LEU A 488 15.35 -19.27 -19.97
N ILE A 489 16.17 -18.93 -19.00
CA ILE A 489 16.67 -19.87 -17.98
C ILE A 489 16.37 -19.36 -16.58
N PHE A 490 16.00 -20.29 -15.70
CA PHE A 490 15.62 -20.02 -14.33
C PHE A 490 16.32 -21.00 -13.37
N GLY A 491 16.80 -20.46 -12.25
CA GLY A 491 17.41 -21.19 -11.15
C GLY A 491 16.40 -21.86 -10.21
N TRP A 492 15.11 -21.83 -10.52
CA TRP A 492 14.07 -22.40 -9.66
C TRP A 492 13.46 -23.67 -10.28
N ASP A 493 13.46 -24.77 -9.51
CA ASP A 493 12.59 -25.94 -9.67
C ASP A 493 12.28 -26.51 -8.27
N ARG A 494 11.29 -27.39 -8.18
CA ARG A 494 10.81 -28.02 -6.93
C ARG A 494 11.86 -28.88 -6.21
N GLU A 495 12.97 -29.24 -6.86
CA GLU A 495 14.11 -29.91 -6.22
C GLU A 495 14.96 -28.97 -5.34
N GLY A 496 14.88 -27.66 -5.58
CA GLY A 496 15.49 -26.64 -4.73
C GLY A 496 16.06 -25.46 -5.53
N PRO A 497 15.95 -24.21 -5.01
CA PRO A 497 16.32 -23.03 -5.76
C PRO A 497 17.83 -22.71 -5.72
N LEU A 498 18.33 -22.27 -6.87
CA LEU A 498 19.68 -21.79 -7.12
C LEU A 498 19.66 -20.32 -7.58
N SER A 499 20.66 -19.53 -7.20
CA SER A 499 21.00 -18.31 -7.93
C SER A 499 21.96 -18.64 -9.07
N LEU A 500 21.77 -17.99 -10.21
CA LEU A 500 22.72 -18.01 -11.34
C LEU A 500 23.93 -17.09 -11.05
N GLN A 501 23.98 -16.43 -9.89
CA GLN A 501 25.09 -15.64 -9.37
C GLN A 501 25.51 -16.08 -7.94
N GLU A 502 26.53 -15.44 -7.36
CA GLU A 502 27.10 -15.80 -6.05
C GLU A 502 26.30 -15.20 -4.88
N GLU A 503 25.14 -15.80 -4.59
CA GLU A 503 24.15 -15.27 -3.63
C GLU A 503 23.66 -16.34 -2.64
N ARG A 504 22.90 -15.91 -1.62
CA ARG A 504 22.21 -16.75 -0.62
C ARG A 504 20.72 -16.43 -0.46
N GLY A 505 20.30 -15.25 -0.91
CA GLY A 505 18.91 -14.94 -1.22
C GLY A 505 18.84 -14.48 -2.68
N SER A 506 17.75 -14.75 -3.38
CA SER A 506 17.61 -14.35 -4.79
C SER A 506 16.16 -14.22 -5.22
N HIS A 507 15.91 -13.43 -6.26
CA HIS A 507 14.57 -13.10 -6.77
C HIS A 507 14.62 -12.76 -8.28
N GLY A 508 13.49 -12.93 -8.97
CA GLY A 508 13.32 -12.66 -10.41
C GLY A 508 12.60 -13.80 -11.13
N GLY A 509 12.62 -15.00 -10.57
CA GLY A 509 12.02 -16.22 -11.07
C GLY A 509 10.63 -16.54 -10.52
N PRO A 510 10.10 -17.73 -10.85
CA PRO A 510 8.73 -18.13 -10.54
C PRO A 510 8.52 -18.65 -9.11
N GLY A 511 9.52 -18.61 -8.23
CA GLY A 511 9.44 -19.27 -6.92
C GLY A 511 8.34 -18.70 -6.01
N PRO A 512 7.73 -19.54 -5.14
CA PRO A 512 6.61 -19.11 -4.31
C PRO A 512 6.99 -18.00 -3.31
N ASN A 513 8.21 -17.99 -2.76
CA ASN A 513 8.64 -16.90 -1.88
C ASN A 513 9.17 -15.67 -2.66
N GLU A 514 9.55 -15.81 -3.94
CA GLU A 514 9.85 -14.67 -4.82
C GLU A 514 8.57 -13.95 -5.25
N THR A 515 7.54 -14.73 -5.58
CA THR A 515 6.29 -14.25 -6.19
C THR A 515 5.24 -13.78 -5.18
N SER A 516 5.31 -14.25 -3.93
CA SER A 516 4.40 -13.85 -2.84
C SER A 516 4.89 -12.58 -2.13
N ALA A 517 4.58 -11.42 -2.71
CA ALA A 517 4.72 -10.13 -2.06
C ALA A 517 3.46 -9.79 -1.21
N PHE A 518 3.41 -8.60 -0.61
CA PHE A 518 2.28 -8.17 0.22
C PHE A 518 1.92 -6.70 0.02
N VAL A 519 0.69 -6.32 0.40
CA VAL A 519 0.33 -4.93 0.71
C VAL A 519 -0.45 -4.81 2.01
N LEU A 520 0.02 -3.92 2.89
CA LEU A 520 -0.63 -3.48 4.11
C LEU A 520 -1.53 -2.27 3.78
N VAL A 521 -2.83 -2.51 3.66
CA VAL A 521 -3.84 -1.50 3.34
C VAL A 521 -4.50 -0.92 4.60
N PRO A 522 -4.90 0.36 4.61
CA PRO A 522 -5.73 0.91 5.68
C PRO A 522 -7.18 0.37 5.57
N PRO A 523 -7.91 0.17 6.67
CA PRO A 523 -9.21 -0.53 6.66
C PRO A 523 -10.29 0.13 5.81
N GLU A 524 -10.21 1.46 5.63
CA GLU A 524 -11.06 2.26 4.75
C GLU A 524 -10.83 1.98 3.25
N ALA A 525 -9.69 1.43 2.83
CA ALA A 525 -9.38 1.17 1.42
C ALA A 525 -10.40 0.26 0.73
N HIS A 526 -10.91 -0.76 1.44
CA HIS A 526 -11.92 -1.68 0.91
C HIS A 526 -13.22 -0.97 0.53
N ALA A 527 -13.63 0.05 1.29
CA ALA A 527 -14.85 0.81 1.05
C ALA A 527 -14.75 1.70 -0.21
N PHE A 528 -13.53 2.05 -0.64
CA PHE A 528 -13.29 2.94 -1.78
C PHE A 528 -12.76 2.21 -3.03
N ALA A 529 -12.23 0.99 -2.90
CA ALA A 529 -11.48 0.32 -3.97
C ALA A 529 -11.94 -1.11 -4.33
N ALA A 530 -12.87 -1.73 -3.58
CA ALA A 530 -13.41 -3.07 -3.88
C ALA A 530 -12.32 -4.10 -4.27
N LEU A 531 -11.37 -4.33 -3.34
CA LEU A 531 -10.14 -5.10 -3.60
C LEU A 531 -10.44 -6.58 -3.89
N PRO A 532 -9.89 -7.18 -4.97
CA PRO A 532 -10.04 -8.60 -5.28
C PRO A 532 -9.27 -9.51 -4.29
N ARG A 533 -9.59 -10.81 -4.29
CA ARG A 533 -8.98 -11.81 -3.39
C ARG A 533 -7.47 -12.00 -3.57
N VAL A 534 -6.99 -11.94 -4.81
CA VAL A 534 -5.57 -11.90 -5.15
C VAL A 534 -5.31 -10.55 -5.80
N LEU A 535 -4.31 -9.82 -5.31
CA LEU A 535 -3.85 -8.59 -5.92
C LEU A 535 -2.65 -8.88 -6.83
N ARG A 536 -2.53 -8.12 -7.91
CA ARG A 536 -1.30 -7.93 -8.70
C ARG A 536 -1.07 -6.42 -8.91
N PRO A 537 0.10 -5.96 -9.38
CA PRO A 537 0.42 -4.53 -9.38
C PRO A 537 -0.58 -3.65 -10.15
N SER A 538 -1.16 -4.12 -11.27
CA SER A 538 -2.19 -3.40 -12.03
C SER A 538 -3.51 -3.26 -11.26
N SER A 539 -3.86 -4.24 -10.42
CA SER A 539 -5.01 -4.19 -9.52
C SER A 539 -4.79 -3.19 -8.39
N LEU A 540 -3.55 -3.14 -7.85
CA LEU A 540 -3.14 -2.16 -6.86
C LEU A 540 -3.12 -0.74 -7.43
N ARG A 541 -2.54 -0.53 -8.63
CA ARG A 541 -2.60 0.72 -9.40
C ARG A 541 -4.04 1.23 -9.54
N SER A 542 -4.95 0.34 -9.93
CA SER A 542 -6.37 0.64 -10.11
C SER A 542 -7.11 0.97 -8.81
N ALA A 543 -6.66 0.43 -7.67
CA ALA A 543 -7.16 0.83 -6.35
C ALA A 543 -6.64 2.22 -5.93
N LEU A 544 -5.34 2.48 -6.13
CA LEU A 544 -4.68 3.73 -5.75
C LEU A 544 -5.17 4.93 -6.56
N LEU A 545 -5.43 4.76 -7.86
CA LEU A 545 -6.09 5.78 -8.70
C LEU A 545 -7.45 6.18 -8.11
N ARG A 546 -8.34 5.20 -7.87
CA ARG A 546 -9.68 5.44 -7.30
C ARG A 546 -9.62 6.15 -5.94
N VAL A 547 -8.68 5.77 -5.06
CA VAL A 547 -8.49 6.43 -3.76
C VAL A 547 -7.98 7.88 -3.88
N MET A 548 -7.22 8.21 -4.92
CA MET A 548 -6.85 9.60 -5.24
C MET A 548 -7.97 10.41 -5.90
N GLY A 549 -9.11 9.78 -6.24
CA GLY A 549 -10.12 10.39 -7.09
C GLY A 549 -9.58 10.65 -8.50
N ARG A 550 -8.88 9.66 -9.06
CA ARG A 550 -8.47 9.59 -10.47
C ARG A 550 -9.08 8.33 -11.09
N TRP A 551 -9.60 8.43 -12.31
CA TRP A 551 -10.07 7.25 -13.04
C TRP A 551 -9.01 6.74 -14.03
N PRO A 552 -8.88 5.41 -14.23
CA PRO A 552 -8.11 4.88 -15.36
C PRO A 552 -8.72 5.41 -16.65
N GLY A 553 -7.93 6.14 -17.47
CA GLY A 553 -8.43 6.73 -18.72
C GLY A 553 -8.92 8.18 -18.63
N GLU A 554 -8.59 8.96 -17.59
CA GLU A 554 -8.84 10.42 -17.56
C GLU A 554 -8.25 11.11 -18.81
N GLY A 555 -9.13 11.39 -19.78
CA GLY A 555 -8.78 11.70 -21.17
C GLY A 555 -9.86 11.24 -22.16
N ALA A 556 -10.64 10.21 -21.82
CA ALA A 556 -11.91 9.87 -22.46
C ALA A 556 -13.10 10.38 -21.63
N GLU A 557 -14.14 10.89 -22.31
CA GLU A 557 -15.40 11.30 -21.67
C GLU A 557 -16.35 10.11 -21.45
N GLU A 558 -15.97 9.17 -20.58
CA GLU A 558 -16.92 8.20 -20.04
C GLU A 558 -17.22 8.51 -18.56
N SER A 559 -18.52 8.67 -18.27
CA SER A 559 -19.04 8.92 -16.93
C SER A 559 -18.58 7.84 -15.95
N ALA A 560 -18.22 8.22 -14.73
CA ALA A 560 -17.85 7.28 -13.66
C ALA A 560 -18.90 6.14 -13.57
N PRO A 561 -18.47 4.87 -13.64
CA PRO A 561 -19.37 3.75 -13.89
C PRO A 561 -20.46 3.68 -12.80
N GLU A 562 -21.72 3.63 -13.24
CA GLU A 562 -22.90 3.61 -12.38
C GLU A 562 -22.86 2.38 -11.47
N TYR A 563 -22.33 2.54 -10.26
CA TYR A 563 -22.31 1.49 -9.25
C TYR A 563 -23.73 1.30 -8.71
N ARG A 564 -24.51 0.50 -9.45
CA ARG A 564 -25.73 -0.10 -8.93
C ARG A 564 -25.33 -0.92 -7.70
N PRO A 565 -25.83 -0.62 -6.49
CA PRO A 565 -25.55 -1.47 -5.35
C PRO A 565 -26.01 -2.89 -5.68
N PRO A 566 -25.27 -3.93 -5.27
CA PRO A 566 -25.68 -5.29 -5.52
C PRO A 566 -27.05 -5.50 -4.87
N ARG A 567 -28.11 -5.57 -5.69
CA ARG A 567 -29.44 -5.98 -5.23
C ARG A 567 -29.24 -7.28 -4.47
N LEU A 568 -29.60 -7.29 -3.18
CA LEU A 568 -29.44 -8.47 -2.34
C LEU A 568 -30.28 -9.61 -2.96
N THR A 569 -29.61 -10.46 -3.74
CA THR A 569 -30.22 -11.66 -4.33
C THR A 569 -30.61 -12.55 -3.17
N ARG A 570 -31.92 -12.56 -2.88
CA ARG A 570 -32.57 -13.12 -1.72
C ARG A 570 -32.06 -14.53 -1.41
N ARG A 571 -30.99 -14.61 -0.59
CA ARG A 571 -30.54 -15.86 -0.01
C ARG A 571 -31.64 -16.35 0.95
N GLY A 572 -31.71 -17.66 1.17
CA GLY A 572 -32.69 -18.23 2.09
C GLY A 572 -32.62 -17.53 3.44
N LEU A 573 -33.77 -17.10 3.95
CA LEU A 573 -33.88 -16.32 5.19
C LEU A 573 -33.14 -17.04 6.32
N ALA A 574 -32.07 -16.41 6.81
CA ALA A 574 -31.54 -16.76 8.12
C ALA A 574 -32.60 -16.37 9.18
N PRO A 575 -32.73 -17.11 10.29
CA PRO A 575 -33.68 -16.76 11.35
C PRO A 575 -33.32 -15.45 12.06
N SER A 576 -32.13 -14.92 11.82
CA SER A 576 -31.70 -13.61 12.28
C SER A 576 -30.59 -13.03 11.40
N THR A 577 -30.52 -11.70 11.32
CA THR A 577 -29.55 -10.95 10.52
C THR A 577 -28.83 -9.93 11.40
N SER A 578 -27.50 -9.84 11.23
CA SER A 578 -26.68 -8.91 12.01
C SER A 578 -26.58 -7.54 11.32
N LEU A 579 -26.59 -6.49 12.14
CA LEU A 579 -26.72 -5.10 11.72
C LEU A 579 -25.75 -4.23 12.56
N ARG A 580 -24.95 -3.39 11.90
CA ARG A 580 -24.02 -2.50 12.61
C ARG A 580 -24.54 -1.07 12.69
N ILE A 581 -24.73 -0.58 13.90
CA ILE A 581 -25.25 0.75 14.22
C ILE A 581 -24.10 1.62 14.73
N MET A 582 -23.93 2.83 14.19
CA MET A 582 -23.02 3.86 14.69
C MET A 582 -23.80 5.10 15.13
N THR A 583 -23.38 5.73 16.23
CA THR A 583 -23.69 7.15 16.51
C THR A 583 -22.42 7.97 16.61
N TYR A 584 -22.47 9.22 16.10
CA TYR A 584 -21.31 10.11 16.09
C TYR A 584 -21.70 11.60 16.06
N ASN A 585 -21.41 12.33 17.13
CA ASN A 585 -21.37 13.80 17.07
C ASN A 585 -20.13 14.24 16.26
N VAL A 586 -20.36 14.90 15.13
CA VAL A 586 -19.28 15.30 14.20
C VAL A 586 -18.78 16.74 14.43
N HIS A 587 -19.41 17.51 15.31
CA HIS A 587 -19.03 18.89 15.66
C HIS A 587 -18.80 19.78 14.43
N GLY A 588 -19.76 19.85 13.50
CA GLY A 588 -19.62 20.56 12.22
C GLY A 588 -18.47 20.03 11.36
N CYS A 589 -18.15 18.74 11.45
CA CYS A 589 -16.96 18.10 10.88
C CYS A 589 -15.62 18.76 11.29
N ARG A 590 -15.58 19.46 12.42
CA ARG A 590 -14.43 20.24 12.88
C ARG A 590 -13.57 19.44 13.84
N GLY A 591 -12.36 19.12 13.40
CA GLY A 591 -11.39 18.38 14.20
C GLY A 591 -10.84 19.14 15.41
N THR A 592 -10.24 18.41 16.35
CA THR A 592 -9.50 18.96 17.50
C THR A 592 -8.21 19.71 17.12
N ASP A 593 -7.83 19.70 15.83
CA ASP A 593 -6.83 20.59 15.23
C ASP A 593 -7.39 21.95 14.77
N GLY A 594 -8.72 22.09 14.74
CA GLY A 594 -9.47 23.27 14.28
C GLY A 594 -9.78 23.27 12.78
N ILE A 595 -9.69 22.13 12.09
CA ILE A 595 -9.92 21.99 10.64
C ILE A 595 -11.30 21.37 10.38
N TYR A 596 -12.10 22.00 9.52
CA TYR A 596 -13.35 21.45 9.00
C TYR A 596 -13.04 20.47 7.86
N ALA A 597 -13.36 19.18 8.02
CA ALA A 597 -13.03 18.15 7.03
C ALA A 597 -14.06 17.00 6.99
N PRO A 598 -15.18 17.14 6.27
CA PRO A 598 -16.19 16.08 6.13
C PRO A 598 -15.62 14.75 5.60
N GLN A 599 -14.58 14.82 4.77
CA GLN A 599 -13.86 13.65 4.22
C GLN A 599 -13.16 12.85 5.33
N ARG A 600 -12.72 13.51 6.41
CA ARG A 600 -12.09 12.89 7.59
C ARG A 600 -13.14 12.15 8.44
N ILE A 601 -14.35 12.69 8.55
CA ILE A 601 -15.50 12.04 9.20
C ILE A 601 -15.95 10.81 8.39
N ALA A 602 -16.14 10.95 7.07
CA ALA A 602 -16.43 9.84 6.18
C ALA A 602 -15.38 8.72 6.28
N ARG A 603 -14.09 9.07 6.38
CA ARG A 603 -13.01 8.10 6.62
C ARG A 603 -13.17 7.34 7.95
N VAL A 604 -13.52 8.01 9.05
CA VAL A 604 -13.77 7.35 10.34
C VAL A 604 -14.93 6.36 10.24
N ILE A 605 -16.02 6.73 9.57
CA ILE A 605 -17.19 5.87 9.37
C ILE A 605 -16.84 4.66 8.48
N ALA A 606 -16.10 4.89 7.38
CA ALA A 606 -15.69 3.85 6.43
C ALA A 606 -14.79 2.75 7.05
N ARG A 607 -14.03 3.05 8.10
CA ARG A 607 -13.25 2.04 8.84
C ARG A 607 -14.14 1.01 9.54
N GLU A 608 -15.27 1.46 10.08
CA GLU A 608 -16.17 0.64 10.89
C GLU A 608 -17.22 -0.10 10.06
N ARG A 609 -17.50 0.40 8.84
CA ARG A 609 -18.51 -0.13 7.90
C ARG A 609 -19.89 -0.36 8.56
N PRO A 610 -20.49 0.65 9.21
CA PRO A 610 -21.86 0.55 9.73
C PRO A 610 -22.91 0.53 8.62
N ASP A 611 -24.06 -0.06 8.96
CA ASP A 611 -25.26 -0.14 8.13
C ASP A 611 -26.25 0.98 8.42
N ILE A 612 -26.24 1.48 9.66
CA ILE A 612 -27.06 2.62 10.12
C ILE A 612 -26.15 3.58 10.87
N ILE A 613 -26.17 4.86 10.49
CA ILE A 613 -25.30 5.89 11.04
C ILE A 613 -26.13 7.09 11.49
N CYS A 614 -26.20 7.32 12.80
CA CYS A 614 -26.81 8.51 13.40
C CYS A 614 -25.73 9.58 13.60
N LEU A 615 -25.79 10.67 12.83
CA LEU A 615 -24.87 11.81 12.94
C LEU A 615 -25.53 13.00 13.64
N GLN A 616 -24.77 13.68 14.50
CA GLN A 616 -25.20 14.91 15.17
C GLN A 616 -24.24 16.06 14.87
N GLU A 617 -24.75 17.30 14.93
CA GLU A 617 -24.00 18.54 14.62
C GLU A 617 -23.43 18.61 13.19
N LEU A 618 -24.26 18.43 12.17
CA LEU A 618 -23.86 18.68 10.78
C LEU A 618 -24.17 20.14 10.39
N ASP A 619 -23.19 20.82 9.79
CA ASP A 619 -23.43 22.06 9.03
C ASP A 619 -23.86 21.71 7.60
N GLN A 620 -24.80 22.46 7.04
CA GLN A 620 -25.11 22.48 5.61
C GLN A 620 -24.96 23.91 5.09
N GLU A 621 -24.07 24.09 4.11
CA GLU A 621 -23.78 25.34 3.40
C GLU A 621 -23.24 26.49 4.28
N ARG A 622 -22.79 26.18 5.49
CA ARG A 622 -22.43 27.20 6.49
C ARG A 622 -21.15 27.96 6.17
N ALA A 623 -21.18 29.28 6.32
CA ALA A 623 -19.99 30.13 6.10
C ALA A 623 -18.79 29.67 6.94
N ARG A 624 -19.01 29.25 8.19
CA ARG A 624 -17.94 28.74 9.08
C ARG A 624 -17.27 27.45 8.59
N SER A 625 -17.94 26.65 7.76
CA SER A 625 -17.45 25.38 7.20
C SER A 625 -16.95 25.51 5.75
N GLY A 626 -16.98 26.72 5.18
CA GLY A 626 -16.59 26.98 3.79
C GLY A 626 -17.73 26.85 2.78
N GLY A 627 -18.99 26.92 3.20
CA GLY A 627 -20.14 26.87 2.29
C GLY A 627 -20.51 25.47 1.80
N VAL A 628 -20.01 24.42 2.43
CA VAL A 628 -20.22 23.03 1.97
C VAL A 628 -21.43 22.36 2.64
N ASP A 629 -22.21 21.59 1.89
CA ASP A 629 -23.09 20.57 2.46
C ASP A 629 -22.25 19.40 2.99
N GLN A 630 -22.17 19.26 4.33
CA GLN A 630 -21.38 18.20 4.95
C GLN A 630 -22.07 16.83 4.89
N VAL A 631 -23.41 16.77 4.95
CA VAL A 631 -24.15 15.50 4.98
C VAL A 631 -24.10 14.84 3.61
N HIS A 632 -24.30 15.59 2.53
CA HIS A 632 -24.12 15.14 1.16
C HIS A 632 -22.68 14.69 0.91
N GLN A 633 -21.68 15.51 1.30
CA GLN A 633 -20.27 15.15 1.13
C GLN A 633 -19.83 13.90 1.91
N ILE A 634 -20.50 13.54 3.01
CA ILE A 634 -20.26 12.28 3.73
C ILE A 634 -21.00 11.12 3.06
N ALA A 635 -22.30 11.29 2.77
CA ALA A 635 -23.15 10.25 2.17
C ALA A 635 -22.65 9.79 0.79
N GLN A 636 -22.26 10.74 -0.08
CA GLN A 636 -21.69 10.47 -1.40
C GLN A 636 -20.42 9.61 -1.31
N ARG A 637 -19.51 9.93 -0.38
CA ARG A 637 -18.24 9.20 -0.21
C ARG A 637 -18.39 7.83 0.47
N LEU A 638 -19.46 7.63 1.22
CA LEU A 638 -19.81 6.33 1.80
C LEU A 638 -20.70 5.48 0.89
N GLN A 639 -21.24 6.06 -0.19
CA GLN A 639 -22.31 5.48 -1.02
C GLN A 639 -23.50 5.02 -0.16
N ARG A 640 -24.15 5.97 0.50
CA ARG A 640 -25.26 5.73 1.44
C ARG A 640 -26.44 6.63 1.15
N GLU A 641 -27.65 6.09 1.27
CA GLU A 641 -28.87 6.90 1.34
C GLU A 641 -28.87 7.70 2.65
N TYR A 642 -29.50 8.87 2.67
CA TYR A 642 -29.52 9.74 3.85
C TYR A 642 -30.81 10.54 4.02
N LEU A 643 -31.12 10.83 5.28
CA LEU A 643 -32.14 11.78 5.70
C LEU A 643 -31.49 12.82 6.59
N PHE A 644 -31.85 14.09 6.41
CA PHE A 644 -31.34 15.22 7.20
C PHE A 644 -32.50 16.00 7.82
N HIS A 645 -32.39 16.30 9.11
CA HIS A 645 -33.31 17.16 9.83
C HIS A 645 -32.59 18.45 10.21
N VAL A 646 -33.02 19.57 9.61
CA VAL A 646 -32.55 20.91 9.98
C VAL A 646 -33.16 21.26 11.34
N VAL A 647 -32.30 21.38 12.35
CA VAL A 647 -32.69 21.72 13.72
C VAL A 647 -32.60 23.23 13.96
N SER A 648 -31.74 23.93 13.21
CA SER A 648 -31.69 25.39 13.18
C SER A 648 -31.40 25.88 11.76
N GLN A 649 -32.25 26.77 11.25
CA GLN A 649 -31.95 27.63 10.11
C GLN A 649 -31.25 28.90 10.61
N LEU A 650 -30.33 29.46 9.82
CA LEU A 650 -29.55 30.66 10.14
C LEU A 650 -29.27 31.46 8.86
N ASP A 651 -28.98 32.75 9.02
CA ASP A 651 -28.66 33.67 7.93
C ASP A 651 -27.45 33.23 7.09
N ASP A 652 -26.56 32.41 7.66
CA ASP A 652 -25.36 31.86 7.01
C ASP A 652 -25.46 30.35 6.70
N GLY A 653 -26.63 29.71 6.78
CA GLY A 653 -26.85 28.31 6.40
C GLY A 653 -27.56 27.44 7.45
N ASN A 654 -27.62 26.13 7.23
CA ASN A 654 -28.39 25.17 8.05
C ASN A 654 -27.52 24.39 9.05
N PHE A 655 -28.11 23.96 10.16
CA PHE A 655 -27.48 23.09 11.17
C PHE A 655 -28.46 22.00 11.65
N GLY A 656 -28.00 20.75 11.76
CA GLY A 656 -28.92 19.63 12.01
C GLY A 656 -28.31 18.26 12.35
N ASN A 657 -29.16 17.24 12.32
CA ASN A 657 -28.86 15.83 12.58
C ASN A 657 -29.22 14.99 11.34
N ALA A 658 -28.50 13.88 11.09
CA ALA A 658 -28.75 13.02 9.92
C ALA A 658 -28.79 11.53 10.28
N ILE A 659 -29.54 10.73 9.52
CA ILE A 659 -29.43 9.27 9.51
C ILE A 659 -28.99 8.86 8.11
N LEU A 660 -27.91 8.09 8.01
CA LEU A 660 -27.43 7.48 6.76
C LEU A 660 -27.58 5.95 6.86
N SER A 661 -27.88 5.26 5.74
CA SER A 661 -27.95 3.79 5.74
C SER A 661 -27.42 3.11 4.47
N SER A 662 -26.97 1.85 4.62
CA SER A 662 -26.66 0.90 3.53
C SER A 662 -27.90 0.18 3.00
N LEU A 663 -29.02 0.32 3.71
CA LEU A 663 -30.30 -0.34 3.47
C LEU A 663 -31.36 0.72 3.13
N PRO A 664 -32.49 0.34 2.51
CA PRO A 664 -33.56 1.27 2.15
C PRO A 664 -34.07 2.01 3.38
N ILE A 665 -34.09 3.34 3.32
CA ILE A 665 -34.46 4.20 4.45
C ILE A 665 -35.55 5.20 4.05
N ARG A 666 -36.57 5.34 4.91
CA ARG A 666 -37.64 6.33 4.73
C ARG A 666 -37.83 7.19 5.97
N LEU A 667 -38.15 8.46 5.77
CA LEU A 667 -38.57 9.34 6.86
C LEU A 667 -39.90 8.82 7.43
N HIS A 668 -40.03 8.84 8.75
CA HIS A 668 -41.30 8.67 9.43
C HIS A 668 -41.73 9.99 10.09
N ARG A 669 -40.83 10.60 10.90
CA ARG A 669 -41.11 11.88 11.57
C ARG A 669 -39.81 12.65 11.83
N ALA A 670 -39.85 13.97 11.74
CA ALA A 670 -38.80 14.85 12.25
C ALA A 670 -39.45 16.03 12.98
N GLY A 671 -38.80 16.56 14.02
CA GLY A 671 -39.41 17.58 14.87
C GLY A 671 -38.47 18.20 15.91
N ALA A 672 -38.85 19.37 16.42
CA ALA A 672 -38.13 20.06 17.48
C ALA A 672 -38.47 19.47 18.86
N LEU A 673 -37.54 19.61 19.81
CA LEU A 673 -37.72 19.23 21.21
C LEU A 673 -37.89 20.47 22.10
N PRO A 674 -38.57 20.36 23.26
CA PRO A 674 -38.74 21.46 24.20
C PRO A 674 -37.42 22.14 24.61
N SER A 675 -37.48 23.46 24.76
CA SER A 675 -36.36 24.30 25.22
C SER A 675 -36.85 25.23 26.34
N ALA A 676 -36.00 25.54 27.32
CA ALA A 676 -36.42 26.33 28.47
C ALA A 676 -36.50 27.82 28.11
N ALA A 677 -37.69 28.42 28.23
CA ALA A 677 -37.95 29.81 27.82
C ALA A 677 -36.97 30.84 28.43
N ARG A 678 -36.43 30.56 29.62
CA ARG A 678 -35.50 31.44 30.35
C ARG A 678 -34.03 31.34 29.93
N ALA A 679 -33.68 30.41 29.03
CA ALA A 679 -32.29 30.11 28.66
C ALA A 679 -31.80 30.80 27.36
N LYS A 680 -32.73 31.24 26.49
CA LYS A 680 -32.43 31.78 25.15
C LYS A 680 -31.45 32.97 25.16
N ASN A 681 -31.57 33.88 26.13
CA ASN A 681 -30.90 35.18 26.10
C ASN A 681 -29.53 35.22 26.82
N VAL A 682 -29.06 34.11 27.39
CA VAL A 682 -27.85 34.12 28.27
C VAL A 682 -26.69 33.28 27.72
N PHE A 683 -26.96 32.23 26.92
CA PHE A 683 -25.96 31.24 26.54
C PHE A 683 -25.92 30.85 25.05
N ASN A 684 -26.71 31.49 24.18
CA ASN A 684 -26.86 31.15 22.75
C ASN A 684 -27.01 29.63 22.51
N LEU A 685 -27.94 29.02 23.23
CA LEU A 685 -28.20 27.59 23.16
C LEU A 685 -28.94 27.23 21.87
N TRP A 686 -28.35 26.32 21.10
CA TRP A 686 -28.90 25.77 19.88
C TRP A 686 -30.22 25.02 20.15
N PRO A 687 -31.26 25.21 19.31
CA PRO A 687 -32.46 24.36 19.33
C PRO A 687 -32.09 22.88 19.21
N ARG A 688 -32.94 22.01 19.75
CA ARG A 688 -32.76 20.54 19.74
C ARG A 688 -33.93 19.87 19.01
N GLY A 689 -33.71 18.66 18.48
CA GLY A 689 -34.72 17.96 17.68
C GLY A 689 -34.39 16.49 17.45
N VAL A 690 -35.40 15.73 17.03
CA VAL A 690 -35.35 14.29 16.74
C VAL A 690 -35.61 14.05 15.26
N LEU A 691 -34.87 13.11 14.68
CA LEU A 691 -35.11 12.54 13.36
C LEU A 691 -35.43 11.05 13.54
N TRP A 692 -36.63 10.64 13.17
CA TRP A 692 -37.11 9.26 13.21
C TRP A 692 -37.33 8.73 11.78
N ALA A 693 -36.55 7.71 11.43
CA ALA A 693 -36.62 6.99 10.17
C ALA A 693 -37.03 5.52 10.38
N VAL A 694 -37.55 4.90 9.33
CA VAL A 694 -37.69 3.43 9.24
C VAL A 694 -36.65 2.93 8.25
N VAL A 695 -35.87 1.93 8.67
CA VAL A 695 -34.90 1.21 7.82
C VAL A 695 -35.43 -0.20 7.56
N ASP A 696 -35.38 -0.65 6.31
CA ASP A 696 -35.81 -2.00 5.92
C ASP A 696 -34.66 -3.02 6.04
N VAL A 697 -34.79 -3.96 6.97
CA VAL A 697 -33.86 -5.10 7.14
C VAL A 697 -34.53 -6.37 6.61
N GLU A 698 -34.27 -6.68 5.34
CA GLU A 698 -34.73 -7.90 4.64
C GLU A 698 -36.26 -8.11 4.65
N GLY A 699 -37.03 -7.03 4.66
CA GLY A 699 -38.49 -6.99 4.75
C GLY A 699 -39.03 -6.64 6.15
N HIS A 700 -38.17 -6.38 7.12
CA HIS A 700 -38.54 -6.10 8.51
C HIS A 700 -38.19 -4.65 8.89
N PRO A 701 -39.15 -3.84 9.37
CA PRO A 701 -38.91 -2.44 9.71
C PRO A 701 -38.16 -2.30 11.04
N VAL A 702 -37.01 -1.63 11.00
CA VAL A 702 -36.29 -1.14 12.18
C VAL A 702 -36.54 0.36 12.34
N GLN A 703 -37.10 0.74 13.48
CA GLN A 703 -37.33 2.13 13.87
C GLN A 703 -36.00 2.74 14.35
N VAL A 704 -35.56 3.85 13.75
CA VAL A 704 -34.30 4.52 14.11
C VAL A 704 -34.57 5.97 14.47
N LEU A 705 -34.34 6.32 15.73
CA LEU A 705 -34.48 7.66 16.27
C LEU A 705 -33.09 8.25 16.58
N ASN A 706 -32.73 9.34 15.90
CA ASN A 706 -31.51 10.12 16.12
C ASN A 706 -31.85 11.44 16.84
N THR A 707 -31.12 11.77 17.90
CA THR A 707 -31.31 13.02 18.67
C THR A 707 -30.00 13.62 19.17
N HIS A 708 -30.03 14.89 19.54
CA HIS A 708 -28.97 15.55 20.31
C HIS A 708 -29.64 16.36 21.43
N LEU A 709 -29.35 16.02 22.70
CA LEU A 709 -29.94 16.67 23.88
C LEU A 709 -29.13 17.88 24.37
N SER A 710 -29.77 18.79 25.08
CA SER A 710 -29.14 20.01 25.62
C SER A 710 -28.00 19.72 26.62
N ILE A 711 -27.07 20.66 26.75
CA ILE A 711 -26.07 20.65 27.83
C ILE A 711 -26.70 20.99 29.20
N LEU A 712 -27.85 21.67 29.24
CA LEU A 712 -28.55 22.03 30.47
C LEU A 712 -29.38 20.85 31.03
N PRO A 713 -29.20 20.43 32.30
CA PRO A 713 -29.96 19.33 32.89
C PRO A 713 -31.48 19.55 32.91
N ALA A 714 -31.94 20.78 33.12
CA ALA A 714 -33.36 21.12 33.16
C ALA A 714 -34.03 20.95 31.78
N GLU A 715 -33.35 21.38 30.71
CA GLU A 715 -33.82 21.15 29.34
C GLU A 715 -33.80 19.67 28.98
N ARG A 716 -32.72 18.94 29.32
CA ARG A 716 -32.68 17.49 29.08
C ARG A 716 -33.84 16.74 29.71
N HIS A 717 -34.33 17.16 30.88
CA HIS A 717 -35.50 16.53 31.48
C HIS A 717 -36.74 16.71 30.61
N LEU A 718 -37.07 17.95 30.22
CA LEU A 718 -38.20 18.24 29.33
C LEU A 718 -38.08 17.51 27.96
N GLN A 719 -36.85 17.43 27.44
CA GLN A 719 -36.54 16.75 26.17
C GLN A 719 -36.67 15.22 26.27
N VAL A 720 -36.35 14.63 27.43
CA VAL A 720 -36.56 13.20 27.71
C VAL A 720 -38.05 12.88 27.90
N GLU A 721 -38.80 13.70 28.63
CA GLU A 721 -40.25 13.48 28.78
C GLU A 721 -40.98 13.60 27.44
N ALA A 722 -40.55 14.52 26.55
CA ALA A 722 -41.04 14.59 25.17
C ALA A 722 -40.69 13.35 24.35
N LEU A 723 -39.43 12.87 24.41
CA LEU A 723 -38.99 11.63 23.75
C LEU A 723 -39.75 10.38 24.23
N LEU A 724 -40.17 10.36 25.51
CA LEU A 724 -41.02 9.33 26.11
C LEU A 724 -42.52 9.57 25.85
N GLY A 725 -42.89 10.60 25.09
CA GLY A 725 -44.26 10.94 24.75
C GLY A 725 -44.86 10.06 23.63
N PRO A 726 -46.18 10.19 23.40
CA PRO A 726 -46.90 9.46 22.35
C PRO A 726 -46.51 9.89 20.92
N GLU A 727 -45.73 10.96 20.78
CA GLU A 727 -45.19 11.44 19.50
C GLU A 727 -43.93 10.68 19.02
N TRP A 728 -43.29 9.91 19.91
CA TRP A 728 -41.96 9.34 19.72
C TRP A 728 -41.92 7.90 20.27
N LEU A 729 -41.19 7.61 21.35
CA LEU A 729 -41.00 6.23 21.85
C LEU A 729 -42.27 5.54 22.34
N ARG A 730 -43.34 6.30 22.67
CA ARG A 730 -44.67 5.74 22.99
C ARG A 730 -45.70 5.95 21.87
N SER A 731 -45.27 6.29 20.66
CA SER A 731 -46.16 6.21 19.49
C SER A 731 -46.56 4.75 19.23
N PRO A 732 -47.84 4.45 18.93
CA PRO A 732 -48.25 3.13 18.46
C PRO A 732 -47.46 2.63 17.24
N GLU A 733 -46.91 3.55 16.45
CA GLU A 733 -46.12 3.26 15.24
C GLU A 733 -44.64 2.94 15.57
N CYS A 734 -44.18 3.24 16.79
CA CYS A 734 -42.80 3.00 17.26
C CYS A 734 -42.64 1.57 17.85
N HIS A 735 -43.11 0.57 17.12
CA HIS A 735 -43.15 -0.83 17.57
C HIS A 735 -42.06 -1.71 16.92
N GLY A 736 -41.83 -2.90 17.48
CA GLY A 736 -40.97 -3.93 16.88
C GLY A 736 -39.49 -3.76 17.26
N ALA A 737 -38.62 -3.64 16.26
CA ALA A 737 -37.20 -3.33 16.45
C ALA A 737 -37.01 -1.81 16.52
N VAL A 738 -36.51 -1.30 17.66
CA VAL A 738 -36.36 0.13 17.92
C VAL A 738 -34.93 0.44 18.36
N VAL A 739 -34.35 1.48 17.77
CA VAL A 739 -33.02 2.02 18.06
C VAL A 739 -33.17 3.51 18.38
N LEU A 740 -32.77 3.93 19.58
CA LEU A 740 -32.58 5.34 19.93
C LEU A 740 -31.09 5.62 20.10
N ALA A 741 -30.55 6.56 19.34
CA ALA A 741 -29.13 6.86 19.32
C ALA A 741 -28.84 8.36 19.29
N GLY A 742 -27.70 8.77 19.84
CA GLY A 742 -27.25 10.17 19.77
C GLY A 742 -26.34 10.62 20.91
N ASP A 743 -25.93 11.88 20.87
CA ASP A 743 -25.30 12.59 21.99
C ASP A 743 -26.38 13.09 22.97
N PHE A 744 -26.45 12.48 24.15
CA PHE A 744 -27.44 12.83 25.15
C PHE A 744 -26.90 13.81 26.20
N ASN A 745 -25.65 14.28 26.06
CA ASN A 745 -24.95 15.15 27.01
C ASN A 745 -25.02 14.65 28.48
N ALA A 746 -25.12 13.32 28.65
CA ALA A 746 -25.46 12.66 29.89
C ALA A 746 -24.58 11.43 30.12
N GLY A 747 -24.21 11.15 31.38
CA GLY A 747 -23.44 9.94 31.72
C GLY A 747 -24.35 8.72 31.88
N ALA A 748 -23.82 7.51 31.65
CA ALA A 748 -24.55 6.25 31.73
C ALA A 748 -25.41 6.10 33.01
N SER A 749 -24.84 6.43 34.17
CA SER A 749 -25.46 6.34 35.49
C SER A 749 -26.14 7.65 35.94
N SER A 750 -26.60 8.49 35.01
CA SER A 750 -27.29 9.77 35.31
C SER A 750 -28.80 9.69 35.19
N ARG A 751 -29.54 10.56 35.90
CA ARG A 751 -31.02 10.59 35.91
C ARG A 751 -31.65 10.63 34.50
N THR A 752 -31.03 11.36 33.56
CA THR A 752 -31.42 11.38 32.14
C THR A 752 -31.42 9.98 31.53
N MET A 753 -30.36 9.20 31.78
CA MET A 753 -30.24 7.83 31.28
C MET A 753 -31.10 6.85 32.06
N THR A 754 -31.27 7.03 33.38
CA THR A 754 -32.20 6.22 34.18
C THR A 754 -33.61 6.30 33.62
N ARG A 755 -34.12 7.53 33.42
CA ARG A 755 -35.48 7.78 32.92
C ARG A 755 -35.73 7.24 31.50
N LEU A 756 -34.73 7.29 30.62
CA LEU A 756 -34.82 6.66 29.30
C LEU A 756 -34.83 5.12 29.37
N GLN A 757 -34.10 4.54 30.32
CA GLN A 757 -34.02 3.08 30.51
C GLN A 757 -35.29 2.47 31.13
N GLU A 758 -36.25 3.29 31.58
CA GLU A 758 -37.61 2.85 31.93
C GLU A 758 -38.45 2.47 30.70
N ALA A 759 -37.99 2.79 29.48
CA ALA A 759 -38.70 2.49 28.22
C ALA A 759 -37.85 1.76 27.16
N ILE A 760 -36.52 1.97 27.13
CA ILE A 760 -35.64 1.35 26.12
C ILE A 760 -34.25 1.02 26.71
N THR A 761 -33.77 -0.20 26.50
CA THR A 761 -32.56 -0.73 27.15
C THR A 761 -31.29 -0.11 26.58
N ASN A 762 -30.34 0.31 27.42
CA ASN A 762 -29.04 0.77 26.93
C ASN A 762 -28.19 -0.42 26.46
N ALA A 763 -27.89 -0.48 25.16
CA ALA A 763 -27.11 -1.58 24.56
C ALA A 763 -25.65 -1.62 25.03
N VAL A 764 -25.19 -0.54 25.67
CA VAL A 764 -23.77 -0.26 25.88
C VAL A 764 -23.43 -0.41 27.37
N PRO A 765 -22.75 -1.49 27.80
CA PRO A 765 -22.40 -1.70 29.21
C PRO A 765 -21.49 -0.58 29.72
N GLU A 766 -21.49 -0.29 31.02
CA GLU A 766 -20.66 0.79 31.59
C GLU A 766 -19.15 0.55 31.34
N ARG A 767 -18.74 -0.71 31.29
CA ARG A 767 -17.36 -1.14 31.06
C ARG A 767 -17.33 -2.33 30.07
N LEU A 768 -16.31 -2.35 29.22
CA LEU A 768 -15.92 -3.48 28.38
C LEU A 768 -14.44 -3.77 28.66
N ASP A 769 -14.07 -5.03 28.90
CA ASP A 769 -12.70 -5.44 29.27
C ASP A 769 -12.10 -4.59 30.41
N GLY A 770 -12.92 -4.32 31.43
CA GLY A 770 -12.57 -3.46 32.56
C GLY A 770 -12.46 -1.95 32.24
N ARG A 771 -12.63 -1.51 31.00
CA ARG A 771 -12.45 -0.12 30.53
C ARG A 771 -13.78 0.57 30.23
N ALA A 772 -13.90 1.85 30.60
CA ALA A 772 -15.08 2.64 30.30
C ALA A 772 -15.14 3.07 28.82
N LEU A 773 -16.30 2.84 28.19
CA LEU A 773 -16.62 3.21 26.80
C LEU A 773 -16.93 4.72 26.67
N ARG A 774 -15.95 5.54 27.05
CA ARG A 774 -15.96 7.00 26.95
C ARG A 774 -15.80 7.48 25.51
N THR A 775 -16.49 8.56 25.17
CA THR A 775 -16.59 9.14 23.82
C THR A 775 -16.07 10.59 23.75
N TRP A 776 -16.24 11.38 24.81
CA TRP A 776 -15.81 12.80 24.88
C TRP A 776 -14.80 13.05 26.01
N THR A 777 -13.74 13.86 25.85
CA THR A 777 -13.28 14.53 24.64
C THR A 777 -12.51 13.57 23.72
N GLY A 778 -12.68 13.67 22.40
CA GLY A 778 -12.25 12.65 21.44
C GLY A 778 -10.74 12.37 21.44
N SER A 779 -9.93 13.37 21.77
CA SER A 779 -8.48 13.23 21.89
C SER A 779 -8.06 12.39 23.12
N VAL A 780 -8.75 12.56 24.26
CA VAL A 780 -8.51 11.84 25.53
C VAL A 780 -9.85 11.59 26.24
N PRO A 781 -10.64 10.56 25.85
CA PRO A 781 -12.00 10.44 26.34
C PRO A 781 -12.12 10.29 27.87
N LEU A 782 -12.94 11.16 28.47
CA LEU A 782 -13.19 11.31 29.91
C LEU A 782 -14.58 10.82 30.33
N ARG A 783 -15.60 11.01 29.48
CA ARG A 783 -17.01 10.66 29.74
C ARG A 783 -17.63 9.92 28.55
N ARG A 784 -18.67 9.11 28.80
CA ARG A 784 -19.61 8.66 27.77
C ARG A 784 -20.77 9.65 27.77
N LEU A 785 -21.04 10.29 26.64
CA LEU A 785 -22.17 11.23 26.44
C LEU A 785 -23.09 10.75 25.33
N ASP A 786 -22.50 10.11 24.31
CA ASP A 786 -23.16 9.39 23.24
C ASP A 786 -23.62 8.00 23.72
N HIS A 787 -24.82 7.59 23.29
CA HIS A 787 -25.42 6.30 23.63
C HIS A 787 -26.15 5.68 22.43
N ILE A 788 -26.30 4.35 22.47
CA ILE A 788 -27.21 3.58 21.62
C ILE A 788 -28.06 2.73 22.56
N LEU A 789 -29.39 2.86 22.45
CA LEU A 789 -30.39 2.15 23.22
C LEU A 789 -31.26 1.36 22.25
N ILE A 790 -31.65 0.16 22.63
CA ILE A 790 -32.35 -0.80 21.78
C ILE A 790 -33.53 -1.44 22.51
N SER A 791 -34.56 -1.82 21.75
CA SER A 791 -35.65 -2.66 22.22
C SER A 791 -35.19 -4.10 22.50
N SER A 792 -35.96 -4.84 23.31
CA SER A 792 -35.71 -6.25 23.65
C SER A 792 -35.73 -7.22 22.46
N SER A 793 -36.27 -6.79 21.32
CA SER A 793 -36.25 -7.47 20.01
C SER A 793 -34.90 -7.42 19.28
N LEU A 794 -33.93 -6.65 19.80
CA LEU A 794 -32.56 -6.56 19.29
C LEU A 794 -31.57 -7.08 20.33
N ALA A 795 -30.74 -8.05 19.94
CA ALA A 795 -29.68 -8.59 20.80
C ALA A 795 -28.34 -7.93 20.46
N MET A 796 -27.66 -7.33 21.45
CA MET A 796 -26.30 -6.78 21.25
C MET A 796 -25.28 -7.93 21.19
N THR A 797 -24.48 -7.97 20.11
CA THR A 797 -23.46 -8.99 19.87
C THR A 797 -22.03 -8.43 19.91
N GLY A 798 -21.87 -7.12 19.77
CA GLY A 798 -20.58 -6.45 19.88
C GLY A 798 -20.72 -4.96 20.16
N VAL A 799 -19.71 -4.35 20.79
CA VAL A 799 -19.71 -2.91 21.09
C VAL A 799 -18.30 -2.35 21.17
N ARG A 800 -18.07 -1.16 20.61
CA ARG A 800 -16.77 -0.48 20.65
C ARG A 800 -16.89 1.03 20.43
N ALA A 801 -15.93 1.78 21.00
CA ALA A 801 -15.71 3.19 20.70
C ALA A 801 -14.30 3.33 20.09
N PRO A 802 -14.14 3.33 18.75
CA PRO A 802 -12.83 3.23 18.10
C PRO A 802 -12.01 4.52 18.26
N ARG A 803 -10.81 4.37 18.86
CA ARG A 803 -9.89 5.49 19.21
C ARG A 803 -8.62 5.49 18.33
N THR A 804 -8.82 5.47 17.02
CA THR A 804 -7.76 5.53 16.00
C THR A 804 -7.10 6.92 15.95
N ALA A 805 -5.95 7.04 15.28
CA ALA A 805 -5.28 8.32 15.03
C ALA A 805 -6.05 9.24 14.05
N VAL A 806 -7.17 8.77 13.48
CA VAL A 806 -8.12 9.60 12.73
C VAL A 806 -9.26 10.06 13.65
N SER A 807 -9.96 9.15 14.34
CA SER A 807 -11.13 9.51 15.16
C SER A 807 -10.79 10.44 16.32
N ARG A 808 -9.60 10.30 16.93
CA ARG A 808 -9.08 11.21 17.98
C ARG A 808 -8.76 12.64 17.50
N VAL A 809 -8.92 12.92 16.20
CA VAL A 809 -8.68 14.23 15.58
C VAL A 809 -9.85 14.68 14.69
N ALA A 810 -10.79 13.80 14.34
CA ALA A 810 -11.88 14.11 13.41
C ALA A 810 -13.03 14.91 14.03
N SER A 811 -13.32 14.69 15.31
CA SER A 811 -14.27 15.44 16.15
C SER A 811 -13.69 15.52 17.57
N ASP A 812 -14.29 16.30 18.46
CA ASP A 812 -14.08 16.22 19.91
C ASP A 812 -14.99 15.16 20.58
N HIS A 813 -15.73 14.37 19.79
CA HIS A 813 -16.21 13.05 20.16
C HIS A 813 -15.43 11.97 19.38
N VAL A 814 -15.42 10.72 19.88
CA VAL A 814 -15.19 9.52 19.06
C VAL A 814 -16.52 8.77 18.92
N PRO A 815 -16.79 8.12 17.77
CA PRO A 815 -18.06 7.43 17.55
C PRO A 815 -18.24 6.26 18.52
N LEU A 816 -19.49 5.85 18.67
CA LEU A 816 -19.89 4.66 19.40
C LEU A 816 -20.57 3.71 18.41
N VAL A 817 -20.08 2.47 18.35
CA VAL A 817 -20.53 1.45 17.42
C VAL A 817 -21.04 0.24 18.20
N VAL A 818 -22.22 -0.25 17.83
CA VAL A 818 -22.85 -1.46 18.36
C VAL A 818 -23.17 -2.38 17.19
N ASP A 819 -22.75 -3.63 17.29
CA ASP A 819 -23.23 -4.72 16.48
C ASP A 819 -24.44 -5.34 17.18
N VAL A 820 -25.57 -5.45 16.48
CA VAL A 820 -26.77 -6.15 16.96
C VAL A 820 -27.14 -7.30 16.03
N THR A 821 -28.02 -8.15 16.52
CA THR A 821 -28.74 -9.16 15.75
C THR A 821 -30.23 -8.84 15.81
N VAL A 822 -30.85 -8.72 14.64
CA VAL A 822 -32.30 -8.64 14.45
C VAL A 822 -32.82 -10.07 14.34
N THR A 823 -33.64 -10.52 15.27
CA THR A 823 -34.28 -11.85 15.21
C THR A 823 -35.65 -11.73 14.56
N PHE A 824 -35.90 -12.53 13.53
CA PHE A 824 -37.17 -12.53 12.80
C PHE A 824 -38.13 -13.55 13.43
N THR A 825 -38.90 -13.13 14.43
CA THR A 825 -40.08 -13.91 14.86
C THR A 825 -41.18 -13.82 13.80
N ASP A 826 -41.90 -14.92 13.58
CA ASP A 826 -42.98 -15.03 12.58
C ASP A 826 -44.17 -14.12 12.90
N LEU A 827 -44.06 -12.86 12.50
CA LEU A 827 -45.18 -11.91 12.46
C LEU A 827 -45.92 -12.03 11.11
N PRO A 828 -47.26 -11.86 11.08
CA PRO A 828 -48.03 -12.01 9.86
C PRO A 828 -47.54 -11.08 8.74
N ARG A 829 -47.36 -11.62 7.52
CA ARG A 829 -46.91 -10.86 6.34
C ARG A 829 -47.94 -9.84 5.90
N VAL A 830 -47.87 -8.62 6.43
CA VAL A 830 -48.62 -7.47 5.92
C VAL A 830 -48.12 -7.13 4.53
N ARG A 831 -48.88 -7.48 3.49
CA ARG A 831 -48.68 -6.94 2.14
C ARG A 831 -49.06 -5.46 2.15
N THR A 832 -48.06 -4.58 2.20
CA THR A 832 -48.23 -3.18 1.82
C THR A 832 -47.95 -3.05 0.33
N GLU A 833 -48.97 -2.70 -0.46
CA GLU A 833 -48.82 -2.49 -1.90
C GLU A 833 -48.15 -1.14 -2.16
N LEU A 834 -46.89 -1.19 -2.59
CA LEU A 834 -46.08 -0.02 -2.91
C LEU A 834 -46.61 0.66 -4.19
N THR A 835 -47.54 1.60 -4.01
CA THR A 835 -47.92 2.53 -5.07
C THR A 835 -46.81 3.59 -5.22
N PRO A 836 -46.13 3.70 -6.37
CA PRO A 836 -45.08 4.69 -6.54
C PRO A 836 -45.67 6.11 -6.58
N ALA A 837 -45.17 6.98 -5.72
CA ALA A 837 -45.58 8.38 -5.70
C ALA A 837 -45.17 9.07 -7.03
N ARG A 838 -46.15 9.59 -7.77
CA ARG A 838 -45.87 10.53 -8.86
C ARG A 838 -45.31 11.81 -8.25
N GLN A 839 -44.17 12.27 -8.75
CA GLN A 839 -43.72 13.64 -8.50
C GLN A 839 -44.67 14.58 -9.25
N SER A 840 -45.39 15.42 -8.51
CA SER A 840 -45.92 16.68 -9.02
C SER A 840 -44.86 17.76 -8.82
N SER A 841 -44.76 18.67 -9.79
CA SER A 841 -43.89 19.87 -9.79
C SER A 841 -43.95 20.68 -8.51
#